data_AF-A0A9P0T1J9-F1
#
_entry.id   AF-A0A9P0T1J9-F1
#
_cell.length_a   1.000
_cell.length_b   1.000
_cell.length_c   1.000
_cell.angle_alpha   90.00
_cell.angle_beta   90.00
_cell.angle_gamma   90.00
#
_symmetry.space_group_name_H-M   'P 1'
#
loop_
_entity.id
_entity.type
_entity.pdbx_description
1 polymer ?
#
loop_
_entity_poly.entity_id
_entity_poly.type
_entity_poly.pdbx_seq_one_letter_code
_entity_poly.pdbx_strand_id
1 'polypeptide(L)'
;MHIDCKCKLKTDLKYLIAVPGCSDDLAAVTSLPQEWTPRRSGPILKKYLEKREQDHNNVNSDIKREADAVNDDIDAQVRSLAEILLADIKNYQQDIECKLKESKPIDVLSLERRNDCFKLITGVFSRWTQSLVQFKQEALGLERQRIDGLKSVLKKQFQNLVEVGHKSPKDLLHEFDERLYAINQQLISNCRAYTELEAQLRNQADTYIIRIRSSLNEMCLEKTSYIRGRSALPWMNESIERKRSSSLELETVKKTSGASPGTNMEEFKGYVAHLVQAYRAAIIKLCTDFSGQLKNLQEEMDNYLYVEKPRKSVLSKIQTTIDQAFDKFSNSFTESKARIEKLLLDIAFNDVVNMQKSLCHFGDRLQSTYAILRDAGYLWDGHILRSALVQKLIITGVEDMMTAHDSIEQANEVVFNIGLEQLQVASDSDKLQQQFDNLKTMLNKIEEVYQQHYEMEVKKVEEYMNLPLLMTNIMLAEYECFFEKYPKCPLNSDQSLNSSPDLASPRRQTLISLRAPLPRVVLQTHLQDVALYNWRNGFLESLQNNVPLVEVKINCQARRWIDERTMQVNMRYSLKLMSHSVRLERLKAAREARLAELKSHEYILASHLSAMNKLVDKLPIEIAGYLGLDSPELYPLTYWAGKIQSDLDQLLASDPDPEKKRLKMSSYAPRLLMYRRNFEESLDNAIETYKKNIQHRLQSARIATFHLVSDIKLPVEGGSYAASEAVKATAAVVKACDAFEVCANRSMDLVHQRRQQILVMADQLLSPLNRVVDEGFKFNKNKPAAPTKKR
;
A
#
# COMPACT_ATOMS: atom_id res chain seq x y z
N MET A 1 10.17 20.13 -45.71
CA MET A 1 10.83 19.07 -46.51
C MET A 1 10.03 18.87 -47.78
N HIS A 2 10.50 19.42 -48.91
CA HIS A 2 9.95 19.11 -50.23
C HIS A 2 10.62 17.83 -50.74
N ILE A 3 9.83 16.79 -50.99
CA ILE A 3 10.28 15.59 -51.69
C ILE A 3 10.01 15.82 -53.17
N ASP A 4 11.04 16.26 -53.90
CA ASP A 4 11.06 16.23 -55.37
C ASP A 4 11.27 14.79 -55.83
N CYS A 5 10.22 14.17 -56.37
CA CYS A 5 10.31 12.85 -56.99
C CYS A 5 10.84 12.99 -58.43
N LYS A 6 12.16 12.90 -58.62
CA LYS A 6 12.78 12.77 -59.95
C LYS A 6 12.78 11.30 -60.39
N CYS A 7 11.74 10.87 -61.09
CA CYS A 7 11.77 9.62 -61.85
C CYS A 7 12.53 9.80 -63.16
N LYS A 8 13.79 9.35 -63.21
CA LYS A 8 14.52 9.11 -64.47
C LYS A 8 14.11 7.75 -65.02
N LEU A 9 13.36 7.76 -66.12
CA LEU A 9 13.09 6.58 -66.95
C LEU A 9 14.40 6.05 -67.54
N LYS A 10 14.85 4.89 -67.08
CA LYS A 10 15.72 4.00 -67.83
C LYS A 10 14.85 2.88 -68.42
N THR A 11 14.77 2.89 -69.74
CA THR A 11 14.19 1.85 -70.58
C THR A 11 15.02 0.58 -70.46
N ASP A 12 14.45 -0.45 -69.82
CA ASP A 12 14.57 -1.83 -70.29
C ASP A 12 13.28 -2.58 -69.90
N LEU A 13 12.49 -2.92 -70.92
CA LEU A 13 11.26 -3.66 -70.79
C LEU A 13 11.54 -5.10 -70.32
N LYS A 14 11.08 -5.44 -69.11
CA LYS A 14 10.51 -6.75 -68.79
C LYS A 14 9.66 -6.62 -67.51
N TYR A 15 8.34 -6.65 -67.73
CA TYR A 15 7.26 -6.74 -66.72
C TYR A 15 7.30 -5.69 -65.59
N LEU A 16 6.77 -4.50 -65.89
CA LEU A 16 6.32 -3.54 -64.88
C LEU A 16 5.09 -4.11 -64.17
N ILE A 17 5.30 -4.75 -63.03
CA ILE A 17 4.28 -4.85 -61.99
C ILE A 17 4.18 -3.44 -61.41
N ALA A 18 3.10 -2.73 -61.73
CA ALA A 18 2.85 -1.39 -61.22
C ALA A 18 2.86 -1.39 -59.69
N VAL A 19 3.59 -0.43 -59.11
CA VAL A 19 3.61 -0.21 -57.66
C VAL A 19 2.24 0.32 -57.26
N PRO A 20 1.53 -0.32 -56.30
CA PRO A 20 0.20 0.13 -55.90
C PRO A 20 0.26 1.54 -55.30
N GLY A 21 -0.60 2.45 -55.77
CA GLY A 21 -0.75 3.80 -55.24
C GLY A 21 -0.34 4.94 -56.18
N CYS A 22 -0.25 4.69 -57.49
CA CYS A 22 -0.04 5.76 -58.47
C CYS A 22 -1.34 6.55 -58.73
N SER A 23 -1.23 7.81 -59.15
CA SER A 23 -2.40 8.66 -59.48
C SER A 23 -3.33 8.03 -60.54
N ASP A 24 -2.77 7.14 -61.35
CA ASP A 24 -3.45 6.45 -62.43
C ASP A 24 -4.32 5.28 -61.90
N ASP A 25 -3.99 4.70 -60.75
CA ASP A 25 -4.81 3.65 -60.10
C ASP A 25 -6.15 4.21 -59.60
N LEU A 26 -6.15 5.45 -59.09
CA LEU A 26 -7.38 6.10 -58.62
C LEU A 26 -8.34 6.38 -59.79
N ALA A 27 -7.79 6.76 -60.95
CA ALA A 27 -8.55 6.96 -62.20
C ALA A 27 -9.06 5.63 -62.79
N ALA A 28 -8.27 4.56 -62.67
CA ALA A 28 -8.67 3.21 -63.11
C ALA A 28 -9.75 2.59 -62.20
N VAL A 29 -9.70 2.84 -60.89
CA VAL A 29 -10.72 2.35 -59.94
C VAL A 29 -12.01 3.17 -60.01
N THR A 30 -11.94 4.48 -60.20
CA THR A 30 -13.13 5.34 -60.37
C THR A 30 -13.86 5.14 -61.70
N SER A 31 -13.20 4.55 -62.70
CA SER A 31 -13.81 4.17 -63.98
C SER A 31 -14.48 2.80 -63.97
N LEU A 32 -14.39 2.04 -62.87
CA LEU A 32 -15.15 0.79 -62.73
C LEU A 32 -16.62 1.09 -62.39
N PRO A 33 -17.59 0.37 -62.99
CA PRO A 33 -19.01 0.50 -62.66
C PRO A 33 -19.26 0.24 -61.16
N GLN A 34 -20.18 0.99 -60.54
CA GLN A 34 -20.53 0.84 -59.12
C GLN A 34 -20.95 -0.58 -58.71
N GLU A 35 -21.38 -1.42 -59.67
CA GLU A 35 -21.78 -2.82 -59.46
C GLU A 35 -20.75 -3.83 -59.97
N TRP A 36 -19.49 -3.43 -60.16
CA TRP A 36 -18.45 -4.34 -60.63
C TRP A 36 -18.13 -5.40 -59.57
N THR A 37 -18.64 -6.61 -59.80
CA THR A 37 -18.24 -7.81 -59.06
C THR A 37 -17.25 -8.61 -59.92
N PRO A 38 -16.05 -8.94 -59.42
CA PRO A 38 -15.08 -9.70 -60.19
C PRO A 38 -15.69 -11.05 -60.57
N ARG A 39 -15.95 -11.25 -61.87
CA ARG A 39 -16.46 -12.51 -62.42
C ARG A 39 -15.35 -13.56 -62.34
N ARG A 40 -15.29 -14.23 -61.20
CA ARG A 40 -14.37 -15.33 -60.83
C ARG A 40 -12.93 -14.88 -60.61
N SER A 41 -12.47 -14.98 -59.36
CA SER A 41 -11.05 -14.96 -59.02
C SER A 41 -10.36 -16.13 -59.73
N GLY A 42 -9.65 -15.85 -60.82
CA GLY A 42 -8.84 -16.85 -61.49
C GLY A 42 -7.81 -17.46 -60.52
N PRO A 43 -7.32 -18.69 -60.77
CA PRO A 43 -6.39 -19.39 -59.89
C PRO A 43 -5.10 -18.59 -59.60
N ILE A 44 -4.72 -17.67 -60.49
CA ILE A 44 -3.58 -16.76 -60.32
C ILE A 44 -3.87 -15.70 -59.24
N LEU A 45 -5.03 -15.05 -59.27
CA LEU A 45 -5.41 -14.05 -58.26
C LEU A 45 -5.57 -14.70 -56.89
N LYS A 46 -6.14 -15.91 -56.83
CA LYS A 46 -6.25 -16.67 -55.59
C LYS A 46 -4.87 -16.97 -54.98
N LYS A 47 -3.92 -17.51 -55.77
CA LYS A 47 -2.54 -17.73 -55.33
C LYS A 47 -1.83 -16.45 -54.90
N TYR A 48 -2.12 -15.33 -55.56
CA TYR A 48 -1.56 -14.02 -55.18
C TYR A 48 -2.11 -13.54 -53.83
N LEU A 49 -3.42 -13.65 -53.59
CA LEU A 49 -4.05 -13.30 -52.31
C LEU A 49 -3.57 -14.21 -51.18
N GLU A 50 -3.47 -15.53 -51.41
CA GLU A 50 -2.91 -16.50 -50.46
C GLU A 50 -1.44 -16.15 -50.12
N LYS A 51 -0.64 -15.75 -51.12
CA LYS A 51 0.73 -15.29 -50.88
C LYS A 51 0.77 -14.02 -50.02
N ARG A 52 -0.06 -13.01 -50.31
CA ARG A 52 -0.14 -11.78 -49.50
C ARG A 52 -0.62 -12.05 -48.08
N GLU A 53 -1.55 -12.98 -47.89
CA GLU A 53 -2.00 -13.44 -46.57
C GLU A 53 -0.86 -14.12 -45.81
N GLN A 54 -0.10 -15.01 -46.48
CA GLN A 54 1.07 -15.64 -45.90
C GLN A 54 2.15 -14.61 -45.52
N ASP A 55 2.44 -13.66 -46.40
CA ASP A 55 3.38 -12.57 -46.15
C ASP A 55 2.91 -11.70 -44.96
N HIS A 56 1.61 -11.42 -44.85
CA HIS A 56 1.00 -10.70 -43.72
C HIS A 56 1.18 -11.49 -42.40
N ASN A 57 0.93 -12.79 -42.43
CA ASN A 57 1.12 -13.66 -41.27
C ASN A 57 2.60 -13.78 -40.86
N ASN A 58 3.52 -13.79 -41.83
CA ASN A 58 4.95 -13.76 -41.57
C ASN A 58 5.35 -12.47 -40.85
N VAL A 59 4.89 -11.30 -41.33
CA VAL A 59 5.14 -10.01 -40.65
C VAL A 59 4.53 -10.00 -39.25
N ASN A 60 3.35 -10.58 -39.06
CA ASN A 60 2.76 -10.73 -37.72
C ASN A 60 3.59 -11.62 -36.79
N SER A 61 4.20 -12.68 -37.32
CA SER A 61 5.13 -13.51 -36.55
C SER A 61 6.43 -12.78 -36.21
N ASP A 62 6.92 -11.92 -37.12
CA ASP A 62 8.08 -11.07 -36.90
C ASP A 62 7.81 -10.01 -35.82
N ILE A 63 6.60 -9.41 -35.80
CA ILE A 63 6.19 -8.49 -34.72
C ILE A 63 6.29 -9.17 -33.36
N LYS A 64 5.73 -10.38 -33.23
CA LYS A 64 5.78 -11.12 -31.96
C LYS A 64 7.23 -11.40 -31.56
N ARG A 65 8.03 -11.95 -32.47
CA ARG A 65 9.44 -12.26 -32.20
C ARG A 65 10.25 -11.03 -31.80
N GLU A 66 10.11 -9.91 -32.52
CA GLU A 66 10.83 -8.67 -32.19
C GLU A 66 10.33 -8.04 -30.86
N ALA A 67 9.02 -8.12 -30.57
CA ALA A 67 8.47 -7.65 -29.29
C ALA A 67 8.93 -8.51 -28.11
N ASP A 68 8.96 -9.84 -28.29
CA ASP A 68 9.46 -10.79 -27.29
C ASP A 68 10.94 -10.53 -27.01
N ALA A 69 11.75 -10.27 -28.04
CA ALA A 69 13.16 -9.91 -27.86
C ALA A 69 13.36 -8.62 -27.03
N VAL A 70 12.51 -7.60 -27.23
CA VAL A 70 12.53 -6.38 -26.40
C VAL A 70 12.12 -6.70 -24.95
N ASN A 71 11.09 -7.53 -24.77
CA ASN A 71 10.64 -7.93 -23.44
C ASN A 71 11.69 -8.73 -22.68
N ASP A 72 12.33 -9.70 -23.33
CA ASP A 72 13.35 -10.55 -22.73
C ASP A 72 14.59 -9.77 -22.29
N ASP A 73 15.04 -8.80 -23.10
CA ASP A 73 16.16 -7.92 -22.77
C ASP A 73 15.85 -7.06 -21.54
N ILE A 74 14.69 -6.40 -21.53
CA ILE A 74 14.27 -5.57 -20.39
C ILE A 74 14.05 -6.43 -19.13
N ASP A 75 13.42 -7.60 -19.25
CA ASP A 75 13.18 -8.49 -18.12
C ASP A 75 14.50 -9.02 -17.54
N ALA A 76 15.52 -9.27 -18.37
CA ALA A 76 16.86 -9.64 -17.90
C ALA A 76 17.51 -8.50 -17.09
N GLN A 77 17.37 -7.25 -17.54
CA GLN A 77 17.88 -6.08 -16.83
C GLN A 77 17.14 -5.86 -15.50
N VAL A 78 15.81 -5.99 -15.48
CA VAL A 78 15.00 -5.91 -14.25
C VAL A 78 15.39 -7.01 -13.25
N ARG A 79 15.63 -8.24 -13.72
CA ARG A 79 16.12 -9.35 -12.88
C ARG A 79 17.47 -9.01 -12.26
N SER A 80 18.41 -8.48 -13.04
CA SER A 80 19.71 -8.03 -12.53
C SER A 80 19.57 -6.96 -11.44
N LEU A 81 18.67 -5.98 -11.62
CA LEU A 81 18.39 -4.96 -10.59
C LEU A 81 17.79 -5.58 -9.32
N ALA A 82 16.88 -6.55 -9.47
CA ALA A 82 16.27 -7.23 -8.33
C ALA A 82 17.27 -8.07 -7.54
N GLU A 83 18.22 -8.73 -8.22
CA GLU A 83 19.31 -9.48 -7.59
C GLU A 83 20.26 -8.57 -6.79
N ILE A 84 20.61 -7.40 -7.36
CA ILE A 84 21.41 -6.37 -6.66
C ILE A 84 20.68 -5.90 -5.41
N LEU A 85 19.39 -5.54 -5.52
CA LEU A 85 18.60 -5.11 -4.37
C LEU A 85 18.53 -6.20 -3.28
N LEU A 86 18.36 -7.46 -3.68
CA LEU A 86 18.31 -8.58 -2.74
C LEU A 86 19.64 -8.78 -2.02
N ALA A 87 20.77 -8.60 -2.70
CA ALA A 87 22.09 -8.61 -2.10
C ALA A 87 22.26 -7.45 -1.10
N ASP A 88 21.83 -6.24 -1.47
CA ASP A 88 21.87 -5.07 -0.58
C ASP A 88 21.03 -5.27 0.68
N ILE A 89 19.81 -5.81 0.56
CA ILE A 89 18.95 -6.12 1.71
C ILE A 89 19.65 -7.10 2.67
N LYS A 90 20.28 -8.15 2.14
CA LYS A 90 21.05 -9.11 2.96
C LYS A 90 22.23 -8.43 3.66
N ASN A 91 22.95 -7.57 2.95
CA ASN A 91 24.07 -6.81 3.52
C ASN A 91 23.59 -5.88 4.65
N TYR A 92 22.47 -5.17 4.46
CA TYR A 92 21.90 -4.33 5.50
C TYR A 92 21.42 -5.13 6.72
N GLN A 93 20.82 -6.30 6.52
CA GLN A 93 20.44 -7.19 7.61
C GLN A 93 21.66 -7.66 8.40
N GLN A 94 22.74 -8.05 7.72
CA GLN A 94 24.01 -8.42 8.35
C GLN A 94 24.66 -7.26 9.09
N ASP A 95 24.70 -6.06 8.50
CA ASP A 95 25.21 -4.85 9.15
C ASP A 95 24.47 -4.55 10.45
N ILE A 96 23.14 -4.64 10.42
CA ILE A 96 22.29 -4.46 11.59
C ILE A 96 22.60 -5.52 12.66
N GLU A 97 22.70 -6.79 12.27
CA GLU A 97 23.02 -7.87 13.20
C GLU A 97 24.42 -7.72 13.81
N CYS A 98 25.41 -7.31 13.02
CA CYS A 98 26.77 -7.02 13.48
C CYS A 98 26.74 -5.88 14.51
N LYS A 99 26.04 -4.79 14.23
CA LYS A 99 25.86 -3.67 15.18
C LYS A 99 25.13 -4.10 16.45
N LEU A 100 24.14 -4.98 16.32
CA LEU A 100 23.42 -5.54 17.46
C LEU A 100 24.32 -6.46 18.31
N LYS A 101 25.16 -7.28 17.69
CA LYS A 101 26.14 -8.15 18.36
C LYS A 101 27.25 -7.34 19.06
N GLU A 102 27.78 -6.31 18.41
CA GLU A 102 28.73 -5.35 19.01
C GLU A 102 28.12 -4.68 20.26
N SER A 103 26.81 -4.46 20.25
CA SER A 103 26.06 -3.87 21.35
C SER A 103 25.59 -4.85 22.42
N LYS A 104 26.03 -6.12 22.40
CA LYS A 104 25.80 -7.10 23.49
C LYS A 104 27.00 -7.15 24.43
N PRO A 105 27.12 -6.26 25.45
CA PRO A 105 28.07 -6.46 26.53
C PRO A 105 27.69 -7.67 27.40
N ILE A 106 28.66 -8.14 28.20
CA ILE A 106 28.44 -9.15 29.25
C ILE A 106 27.52 -8.59 30.37
N ASP A 107 27.48 -7.26 30.52
CA ASP A 107 26.65 -6.51 31.45
C ASP A 107 25.50 -5.75 30.75
N VAL A 108 24.65 -5.09 31.54
CA VAL A 108 23.42 -4.38 31.10
C VAL A 108 23.78 -3.17 30.23
N LEU A 109 23.08 -3.00 29.10
CA LEU A 109 23.35 -1.92 28.15
C LEU A 109 22.89 -0.57 28.72
N SER A 110 23.80 0.40 28.86
CA SER A 110 23.42 1.74 29.30
C SER A 110 22.48 2.43 28.30
N LEU A 111 21.59 3.28 28.82
CA LEU A 111 20.59 3.99 28.01
C LEU A 111 21.22 4.82 26.87
N GLU A 112 22.36 5.46 27.15
CA GLU A 112 23.13 6.23 26.15
C GLU A 112 23.63 5.33 25.01
N ARG A 113 24.28 4.20 25.35
CA ARG A 113 24.78 3.24 24.35
C ARG A 113 23.66 2.63 23.53
N ARG A 114 22.49 2.38 24.13
CA ARG A 114 21.30 1.92 23.41
C ARG A 114 20.80 2.96 22.41
N ASN A 115 20.75 4.23 22.79
CA ASN A 115 20.31 5.30 21.90
C ASN A 115 21.31 5.50 20.74
N ASP A 116 22.61 5.41 21.01
CA ASP A 116 23.65 5.49 19.98
C ASP A 116 23.58 4.30 19.01
N CYS A 117 23.42 3.08 19.53
CA CYS A 117 23.23 1.89 18.70
C CYS A 117 21.97 2.00 17.83
N PHE A 118 20.85 2.43 18.42
CA PHE A 118 19.60 2.65 17.67
C PHE A 118 19.76 3.73 16.58
N LYS A 119 20.51 4.80 16.86
CA LYS A 119 20.82 5.84 15.87
C LYS A 119 21.65 5.30 14.71
N LEU A 120 22.66 4.47 14.97
CA LEU A 120 23.45 3.80 13.94
C LEU A 120 22.59 2.86 13.08
N ILE A 121 21.73 2.06 13.72
CA ILE A 121 20.80 1.15 13.04
C ILE A 121 19.80 1.93 12.18
N THR A 122 19.26 3.04 12.69
CA THR A 122 18.37 3.92 11.92
C THR A 122 19.09 4.48 10.69
N GLY A 123 20.39 4.80 10.79
CA GLY A 123 21.21 5.19 9.64
C GLY A 123 21.36 4.08 8.57
N VAL A 124 21.44 2.81 8.97
CA VAL A 124 21.42 1.67 8.04
C VAL A 124 20.04 1.55 7.37
N PHE A 125 18.95 1.70 8.12
CA PHE A 125 17.59 1.66 7.59
C PHE A 125 17.29 2.76 6.58
N SER A 126 17.78 3.99 6.81
CA SER A 126 17.63 5.07 5.85
C SER A 126 18.28 4.73 4.51
N ARG A 127 19.47 4.11 4.53
CA ARG A 127 20.16 3.63 3.32
C ARG A 127 19.38 2.52 2.63
N TRP A 128 18.86 1.55 3.39
CA TRP A 128 17.98 0.50 2.84
C TRP A 128 16.75 1.11 2.16
N THR A 129 16.08 2.07 2.80
CA THR A 129 14.89 2.72 2.23
C THR A 129 15.24 3.48 0.95
N GLN A 130 16.41 4.12 0.90
CA GLN A 130 16.91 4.79 -0.30
C GLN A 130 17.16 3.80 -1.45
N SER A 131 17.76 2.63 -1.19
CA SER A 131 17.96 1.59 -2.20
C SER A 131 16.64 1.05 -2.76
N LEU A 132 15.59 0.95 -1.95
CA LEU A 132 14.23 0.57 -2.43
C LEU A 132 13.65 1.62 -3.38
N VAL A 133 13.80 2.90 -3.05
CA VAL A 133 13.36 4.01 -3.91
C VAL A 133 14.15 4.03 -5.22
N GLN A 134 15.46 3.82 -5.15
CA GLN A 134 16.34 3.76 -6.32
C GLN A 134 15.96 2.61 -7.26
N PHE A 135 15.77 1.39 -6.72
CA PHE A 135 15.30 0.24 -7.50
C PHE A 135 14.00 0.55 -8.26
N LYS A 136 13.01 1.13 -7.59
CA LYS A 136 11.74 1.52 -8.22
C LYS A 136 11.94 2.52 -9.35
N GLN A 137 12.77 3.54 -9.13
CA GLN A 137 13.06 4.55 -10.15
C GLN A 137 13.75 3.95 -11.38
N GLU A 138 14.73 3.08 -11.18
CA GLU A 138 15.45 2.40 -12.25
C GLU A 138 14.55 1.41 -13.01
N ALA A 139 13.73 0.61 -12.30
CA ALA A 139 12.77 -0.30 -12.91
C ALA A 139 11.73 0.46 -13.78
N LEU A 140 11.20 1.59 -13.29
CA LEU A 140 10.32 2.44 -14.08
C LEU A 140 11.04 3.07 -15.29
N GLY A 141 12.35 3.34 -15.18
CA GLY A 141 13.19 3.75 -16.29
C GLY A 141 13.28 2.67 -17.37
N LEU A 142 13.45 1.41 -16.99
CA LEU A 142 13.47 0.26 -17.90
C LEU A 142 12.11 0.05 -18.60
N GLU A 143 10.99 0.26 -17.92
CA GLU A 143 9.67 0.19 -18.57
C GLU A 143 9.48 1.30 -19.63
N ARG A 144 10.09 2.48 -19.45
CA ARG A 144 10.10 3.51 -20.51
C ARG A 144 10.91 3.06 -21.71
N GLN A 145 12.06 2.41 -21.49
CA GLN A 145 12.84 1.82 -22.57
C GLN A 145 12.06 0.71 -23.30
N ARG A 146 11.32 -0.13 -22.56
CA ARG A 146 10.41 -1.14 -23.14
C ARG A 146 9.37 -0.49 -24.05
N ILE A 147 8.73 0.60 -23.60
CA ILE A 147 7.76 1.36 -24.39
C ILE A 147 8.38 1.86 -25.70
N ASP A 148 9.56 2.46 -25.64
CA ASP A 148 10.21 3.04 -26.82
C ASP A 148 10.67 1.94 -27.80
N GLY A 149 11.17 0.81 -27.28
CA GLY A 149 11.51 -0.37 -28.07
C GLY A 149 10.28 -0.95 -28.79
N LEU A 150 9.18 -1.17 -28.07
CA LEU A 150 7.93 -1.69 -28.64
C LEU A 150 7.32 -0.72 -29.66
N LYS A 151 7.36 0.60 -29.41
CA LYS A 151 6.92 1.61 -30.40
C LYS A 151 7.72 1.56 -31.69
N SER A 152 9.04 1.39 -31.59
CA SER A 152 9.92 1.26 -32.76
C SER A 152 9.58 0.02 -33.58
N VAL A 153 9.40 -1.13 -32.93
CA VAL A 153 8.98 -2.39 -33.57
C VAL A 153 7.62 -2.20 -34.25
N LEU A 154 6.61 -1.70 -33.54
CA LEU A 154 5.27 -1.49 -34.09
C LEU A 154 5.30 -0.54 -35.30
N LYS A 155 6.02 0.57 -35.23
CA LYS A 155 6.10 1.53 -36.35
C LYS A 155 6.73 0.91 -37.59
N LYS A 156 7.85 0.19 -37.45
CA LYS A 156 8.53 -0.50 -38.54
C LYS A 156 7.62 -1.54 -39.18
N GLN A 157 6.95 -2.35 -38.35
CA GLN A 157 6.15 -3.46 -38.85
C GLN A 157 4.79 -3.03 -39.40
N PHE A 158 4.23 -1.91 -38.91
CA PHE A 158 3.06 -1.29 -39.53
C PHE A 158 3.35 -0.89 -40.99
N GLN A 159 4.52 -0.29 -41.25
CA GLN A 159 4.95 0.04 -42.62
C GLN A 159 5.04 -1.22 -43.49
N ASN A 160 5.66 -2.29 -42.97
CA ASN A 160 5.74 -3.57 -43.68
C ASN A 160 4.35 -4.15 -43.99
N LEU A 161 3.40 -4.09 -43.05
CA LEU A 161 2.04 -4.59 -43.26
C LEU A 161 1.26 -3.77 -44.30
N VAL A 162 1.48 -2.45 -44.34
CA VAL A 162 0.92 -1.57 -45.36
C VAL A 162 1.49 -1.90 -46.75
N GLU A 163 2.80 -2.17 -46.84
CA GLU A 163 3.44 -2.62 -48.09
C GLU A 163 2.93 -4.00 -48.56
N VAL A 164 2.62 -4.89 -47.60
CA VAL A 164 1.98 -6.18 -47.90
C VAL A 164 0.55 -5.99 -48.43
N GLY A 165 -0.23 -5.02 -47.94
CA GLY A 165 -1.52 -4.66 -48.52
C GLY A 165 -2.57 -5.79 -48.55
N HIS A 166 -2.46 -6.79 -47.67
CA HIS A 166 -3.43 -7.89 -47.55
C HIS A 166 -4.74 -7.45 -46.90
N LYS A 167 -4.65 -6.61 -45.85
CA LYS A 167 -5.79 -6.01 -45.15
C LYS A 167 -5.92 -4.53 -45.51
N SER A 168 -7.12 -3.97 -45.35
CA SER A 168 -7.30 -2.53 -45.53
C SER A 168 -6.54 -1.74 -44.45
N PRO A 169 -6.08 -0.51 -44.73
CA PRO A 169 -5.42 0.32 -43.71
C PRO A 169 -6.27 0.52 -42.44
N LYS A 170 -7.60 0.54 -42.58
CA LYS A 170 -8.53 0.65 -41.45
C LYS A 170 -8.47 -0.58 -40.54
N ASP A 171 -8.44 -1.78 -41.13
CA ASP A 171 -8.38 -3.03 -40.36
C ASP A 171 -7.00 -3.20 -39.69
N LEU A 172 -5.93 -2.78 -40.38
CA LEU A 172 -4.59 -2.75 -39.80
C LEU A 172 -4.51 -1.79 -38.61
N LEU A 173 -5.11 -0.61 -38.70
CA LEU A 173 -5.16 0.33 -37.57
C LEU A 173 -5.90 -0.28 -36.37
N HIS A 174 -7.04 -0.92 -36.60
CA HIS A 174 -7.78 -1.57 -35.52
C HIS A 174 -6.96 -2.71 -34.86
N GLU A 175 -6.26 -3.52 -35.65
CA GLU A 175 -5.39 -4.57 -35.12
C GLU A 175 -4.23 -3.99 -34.28
N PHE A 176 -3.69 -2.83 -34.67
CA PHE A 176 -2.66 -2.14 -33.91
C PHE A 176 -3.21 -1.48 -32.64
N ASP A 177 -4.41 -0.93 -32.68
CA ASP A 177 -5.07 -0.36 -31.49
C ASP A 177 -5.27 -1.42 -30.41
N GLU A 178 -5.70 -2.64 -30.80
CA GLU A 178 -5.83 -3.77 -29.87
C GLU A 178 -4.48 -4.18 -29.26
N ARG A 179 -3.41 -4.21 -30.05
CA ARG A 179 -2.06 -4.54 -29.56
C ARG A 179 -1.50 -3.45 -28.66
N LEU A 180 -1.68 -2.19 -29.02
CA LEU A 180 -1.31 -1.05 -28.20
C LEU A 180 -2.05 -1.07 -26.86
N TYR A 181 -3.34 -1.41 -26.88
CA TYR A 181 -4.12 -1.60 -25.67
C TYR A 181 -3.53 -2.71 -24.78
N ALA A 182 -3.23 -3.89 -25.34
CA ALA A 182 -2.63 -4.99 -24.59
C ALA A 182 -1.26 -4.63 -23.98
N ILE A 183 -0.40 -3.97 -24.75
CA ILE A 183 0.90 -3.48 -24.29
C ILE A 183 0.73 -2.47 -23.16
N ASN A 184 -0.19 -1.52 -23.30
CA ASN A 184 -0.47 -0.52 -22.27
C ASN A 184 -0.97 -1.16 -20.97
N GLN A 185 -1.85 -2.16 -21.05
CA GLN A 185 -2.32 -2.89 -19.86
C GLN A 185 -1.17 -3.60 -19.15
N GLN A 186 -0.29 -4.27 -19.89
CA GLN A 186 0.89 -4.93 -19.33
C GLN A 186 1.83 -3.92 -18.63
N LEU A 187 2.12 -2.79 -19.27
CA LEU A 187 2.99 -1.75 -18.71
C LEU A 187 2.41 -1.12 -17.44
N ILE A 188 1.10 -0.85 -17.42
CA ILE A 188 0.42 -0.34 -16.22
C ILE A 188 0.49 -1.37 -15.09
N SER A 189 0.28 -2.65 -15.41
CA SER A 189 0.41 -3.75 -14.45
C SER A 189 1.81 -3.82 -13.86
N ASN A 190 2.87 -3.74 -14.69
CA ASN A 190 4.26 -3.74 -14.22
C ASN A 190 4.56 -2.53 -13.33
N CYS A 191 4.15 -1.32 -13.74
CA CYS A 191 4.33 -0.10 -12.94
C CYS A 191 3.69 -0.21 -11.55
N ARG A 192 2.47 -0.79 -11.48
CA ARG A 192 1.77 -1.05 -10.23
C ARG A 192 2.53 -2.07 -9.37
N ALA A 193 3.00 -3.17 -9.97
CA ALA A 193 3.75 -4.20 -9.28
C ALA A 193 5.04 -3.65 -8.62
N TYR A 194 5.81 -2.81 -9.30
CA TYR A 194 7.01 -2.20 -8.70
C TYR A 194 6.69 -1.26 -7.54
N THR A 195 5.59 -0.51 -7.65
CA THR A 195 5.14 0.39 -6.58
C THR A 195 4.66 -0.41 -5.35
N GLU A 196 3.93 -1.50 -5.58
CA GLU A 196 3.48 -2.38 -4.51
C GLU A 196 4.65 -3.11 -3.84
N LEU A 197 5.62 -3.61 -4.62
CA LEU A 197 6.81 -4.26 -4.11
C LEU A 197 7.63 -3.33 -3.21
N GLU A 198 7.84 -2.07 -3.61
CA GLU A 198 8.51 -1.06 -2.78
C GLU A 198 7.76 -0.84 -1.46
N ALA A 199 6.43 -0.68 -1.50
CA ALA A 199 5.62 -0.50 -0.31
C ALA A 199 5.67 -1.72 0.63
N GLN A 200 5.60 -2.95 0.09
CA GLN A 200 5.70 -4.18 0.86
C GLN A 200 7.08 -4.33 1.53
N LEU A 201 8.17 -4.10 0.79
CA LEU A 201 9.53 -4.17 1.34
C LEU A 201 9.80 -3.09 2.38
N ARG A 202 9.24 -1.89 2.18
CA ARG A 202 9.30 -0.81 3.17
C ARG A 202 8.57 -1.17 4.46
N ASN A 203 7.37 -1.73 4.36
CA ASN A 203 6.63 -2.23 5.52
C ASN A 203 7.38 -3.35 6.26
N GLN A 204 8.08 -4.23 5.54
CA GLN A 204 8.94 -5.25 6.14
C GLN A 204 10.13 -4.61 6.88
N ALA A 205 10.76 -3.60 6.30
CA ALA A 205 11.83 -2.84 6.94
C ALA A 205 11.32 -2.14 8.22
N ASP A 206 10.16 -1.48 8.16
CA ASP A 206 9.52 -0.83 9.31
C ASP A 206 9.16 -1.83 10.43
N THR A 207 8.73 -3.03 10.07
CA THR A 207 8.50 -4.11 11.04
C THR A 207 9.81 -4.57 11.68
N TYR A 208 10.89 -4.65 10.89
CA TYR A 208 12.21 -5.06 11.37
C TYR A 208 12.80 -4.03 12.34
N ILE A 209 12.70 -2.72 12.07
CA ILE A 209 13.18 -1.67 12.99
C ILE A 209 12.42 -1.67 14.32
N ILE A 210 11.10 -1.95 14.31
CA ILE A 210 10.31 -2.09 15.54
C ILE A 210 10.82 -3.27 16.37
N ARG A 211 11.07 -4.43 15.75
CA ARG A 211 11.62 -5.60 16.46
C ARG A 211 12.98 -5.31 17.08
N ILE A 212 13.86 -4.63 16.34
CA ILE A 212 15.19 -4.26 16.84
C ILE A 212 15.09 -3.27 18.00
N ARG A 213 14.20 -2.28 17.91
CA ARG A 213 13.95 -1.34 19.01
C ARG A 213 13.48 -2.08 20.27
N SER A 214 12.58 -3.06 20.13
CA SER A 214 12.14 -3.91 21.23
C SER A 214 13.29 -4.73 21.81
N SER A 215 14.10 -5.37 20.97
CA SER A 215 15.27 -6.14 21.42
C SER A 215 16.31 -5.28 22.14
N LEU A 216 16.57 -4.06 21.66
CA LEU A 216 17.43 -3.09 22.34
C LEU A 216 16.85 -2.65 23.69
N ASN A 217 15.52 -2.49 23.80
CA ASN A 217 14.87 -2.19 25.08
C ASN A 217 15.00 -3.34 26.08
N GLU A 218 14.80 -4.59 25.62
CA GLU A 218 14.99 -5.79 26.44
C GLU A 218 16.42 -5.89 26.98
N MET A 219 17.43 -5.50 26.18
CA MET A 219 18.83 -5.47 26.62
C MET A 219 19.16 -4.34 27.61
N CYS A 220 18.36 -3.27 27.65
CA CYS A 220 18.47 -2.21 28.67
C CYS A 220 17.77 -2.54 29.98
N LEU A 221 16.77 -3.43 29.96
CA LEU A 221 16.07 -3.85 31.16
C LEU A 221 16.96 -4.85 31.93
N GLU A 222 17.56 -4.35 33.00
CA GLU A 222 18.33 -5.12 33.97
C GLU A 222 17.57 -6.41 34.34
N LYS A 223 18.22 -7.59 34.24
CA LYS A 223 17.65 -8.90 34.62
C LYS A 223 17.17 -8.98 36.10
N THR A 224 17.29 -7.90 36.85
CA THR A 224 17.11 -7.78 38.31
C THR A 224 15.66 -7.54 38.77
N SER A 225 14.66 -7.56 37.89
CA SER A 225 13.26 -7.31 38.31
C SER A 225 12.21 -8.36 37.89
N TYR A 226 12.62 -9.64 37.84
CA TYR A 226 11.67 -10.78 37.90
C TYR A 226 11.33 -11.25 39.34
N ILE A 227 11.57 -10.42 40.37
CA ILE A 227 11.26 -10.79 41.77
C ILE A 227 10.00 -10.10 42.33
N ARG A 228 9.41 -9.09 41.68
CA ARG A 228 8.14 -8.52 42.15
C ARG A 228 6.94 -9.02 41.34
N GLY A 229 6.27 -10.01 41.92
CA GLY A 229 4.94 -10.44 41.53
C GLY A 229 4.93 -11.56 40.49
N ARG A 230 5.40 -12.75 40.87
CA ARG A 230 4.92 -13.99 40.24
C ARG A 230 3.40 -14.06 40.44
N SER A 231 2.66 -13.55 39.46
CA SER A 231 1.40 -14.16 39.04
C SER A 231 1.65 -15.65 38.82
N ALA A 232 0.74 -16.49 39.29
CA ALA A 232 0.88 -17.94 39.41
C ALA A 232 0.89 -18.70 38.08
N LEU A 233 1.24 -18.08 36.94
CA LEU A 233 1.17 -18.72 35.62
C LEU A 233 2.47 -18.51 34.82
N PRO A 234 3.47 -19.40 34.97
CA PRO A 234 4.73 -19.32 34.23
C PRO A 234 4.73 -19.96 32.82
N TRP A 235 3.58 -20.35 32.23
CA TRP A 235 3.59 -21.23 31.05
C TRP A 235 3.23 -20.56 29.71
N MET A 236 2.95 -19.25 29.67
CA MET A 236 2.36 -18.63 28.47
C MET A 236 3.34 -17.86 27.55
N ASN A 237 4.65 -17.99 27.76
CA ASN A 237 5.66 -17.24 26.98
C ASN A 237 6.50 -18.08 26.01
N GLU A 238 6.14 -19.34 25.74
CA GLU A 238 6.67 -20.03 24.55
C GLU A 238 5.80 -19.70 23.33
N SER A 239 6.27 -18.72 22.57
CA SER A 239 6.23 -18.70 21.10
C SER A 239 4.92 -19.12 20.44
N ILE A 240 3.96 -18.20 20.39
CA ILE A 240 2.93 -18.21 19.35
C ILE A 240 3.60 -17.71 18.06
N GLU A 241 4.35 -18.60 17.41
CA GLU A 241 4.65 -18.46 15.99
C GLU A 241 3.33 -18.55 15.21
N ARG A 242 2.89 -17.40 14.70
CA ARG A 242 1.80 -17.32 13.73
C ARG A 242 2.22 -18.01 12.43
N LYS A 243 1.89 -19.29 12.29
CA LYS A 243 1.63 -19.88 10.97
C LYS A 243 0.18 -19.59 10.59
N ARG A 244 -0.04 -18.54 9.80
CA ARG A 244 -1.22 -18.40 8.95
C ARG A 244 -0.79 -18.66 7.50
N SER A 245 -1.16 -19.86 7.05
CA SER A 245 -1.73 -20.16 5.73
C SER A 245 -0.90 -19.87 4.46
N SER A 246 -0.18 -20.88 3.98
CA SER A 246 -0.34 -21.35 2.60
C SER A 246 -1.17 -22.65 2.63
N SER A 247 -2.22 -22.69 1.83
CA SER A 247 -3.15 -23.81 1.69
C SER A 247 -2.66 -24.84 0.68
N LEU A 248 -3.17 -26.07 0.84
CA LEU A 248 -3.04 -27.28 0.01
C LEU A 248 -1.80 -28.14 0.28
N GLU A 249 -1.95 -29.10 1.19
CA GLU A 249 -1.78 -30.51 0.83
C GLU A 249 -2.46 -31.40 1.88
N LEU A 250 -3.12 -32.43 1.36
CA LEU A 250 -4.08 -33.29 2.04
C LEU A 250 -3.32 -34.55 2.49
N GLU A 251 -2.89 -34.64 3.75
CA GLU A 251 -2.40 -35.91 4.29
C GLU A 251 -2.90 -36.22 5.70
N THR A 252 -3.46 -37.43 5.78
CA THR A 252 -4.06 -38.09 6.92
C THR A 252 -3.03 -38.51 7.96
N VAL A 253 -2.98 -37.89 9.15
CA VAL A 253 -2.26 -38.45 10.30
C VAL A 253 -3.02 -38.27 11.62
N LYS A 254 -3.54 -39.41 12.08
CA LYS A 254 -3.77 -39.91 13.45
C LYS A 254 -4.03 -38.93 14.61
N LYS A 255 -5.24 -39.09 15.17
CA LYS A 255 -5.64 -38.75 16.54
C LYS A 255 -4.55 -39.08 17.57
N THR A 256 -3.95 -38.06 18.15
CA THR A 256 -3.35 -38.13 19.49
C THR A 256 -4.29 -37.44 20.47
N SER A 257 -4.81 -38.24 21.39
CA SER A 257 -5.59 -37.84 22.55
C SER A 257 -4.82 -36.84 23.41
N GLY A 258 -5.55 -35.83 23.91
CA GLY A 258 -5.01 -34.74 24.69
C GLY A 258 -4.25 -35.18 25.93
N ALA A 259 -3.05 -34.64 26.09
CA ALA A 259 -2.35 -34.57 27.35
C ALA A 259 -2.64 -33.19 27.97
N SER A 260 -3.39 -33.17 29.07
CA SER A 260 -3.43 -32.02 29.96
C SER A 260 -2.06 -31.82 30.60
N PRO A 261 -1.64 -30.58 30.93
CA PRO A 261 -0.46 -30.36 31.76
C PRO A 261 -0.80 -30.72 33.21
N GLY A 262 -0.70 -32.00 33.54
CA GLY A 262 -0.79 -32.50 34.90
C GLY A 262 0.51 -32.23 35.62
N THR A 263 0.50 -31.29 36.56
CA THR A 263 1.56 -31.19 37.58
C THR A 263 1.65 -32.54 38.30
N ASN A 264 2.83 -33.16 38.22
CA ASN A 264 3.08 -34.55 38.62
C ASN A 264 2.75 -34.78 40.10
N MET A 265 1.56 -35.31 40.34
CA MET A 265 1.16 -35.85 41.65
C MET A 265 2.11 -37.00 42.09
N GLU A 266 2.79 -37.61 41.12
CA GLU A 266 3.91 -38.55 41.27
C GLU A 266 5.16 -37.89 41.89
N GLU A 267 5.52 -36.67 41.48
CA GLU A 267 6.70 -35.97 42.03
C GLU A 267 6.46 -35.54 43.47
N PHE A 268 5.26 -35.02 43.79
CA PHE A 268 4.93 -34.68 45.17
C PHE A 268 4.88 -35.92 46.07
N LYS A 269 4.30 -37.04 45.59
CA LYS A 269 4.38 -38.34 46.29
C LYS A 269 5.84 -38.79 46.45
N GLY A 270 6.68 -38.55 45.46
CA GLY A 270 8.13 -38.80 45.50
C GLY A 270 8.83 -37.99 46.60
N TYR A 271 8.55 -36.69 46.71
CA TYR A 271 9.11 -35.85 47.77
C TYR A 271 8.65 -36.25 49.17
N VAL A 272 7.35 -36.58 49.34
CA VAL A 272 6.83 -37.07 50.62
C VAL A 272 7.46 -38.43 50.99
N ALA A 273 7.58 -39.34 50.03
CA ALA A 273 8.27 -40.62 50.24
C ALA A 273 9.74 -40.43 50.62
N HIS A 274 10.45 -39.52 49.95
CA HIS A 274 11.84 -39.21 50.25
C HIS A 274 12.02 -38.61 51.65
N LEU A 275 11.09 -37.74 52.08
CA LEU A 275 11.11 -37.14 53.41
C LEU A 275 10.84 -38.20 54.49
N VAL A 276 9.86 -39.07 54.29
CA VAL A 276 9.55 -40.20 55.18
C VAL A 276 10.73 -41.16 55.27
N GLN A 277 11.41 -41.43 54.15
CA GLN A 277 12.56 -42.34 54.10
C GLN A 277 13.81 -41.73 54.76
N ALA A 278 14.07 -40.43 54.56
CA ALA A 278 15.13 -39.71 55.26
C ALA A 278 14.91 -39.68 56.77
N TYR A 279 13.65 -39.50 57.20
CA TYR A 279 13.29 -39.51 58.61
C TYR A 279 13.40 -40.92 59.24
N ARG A 280 12.96 -41.96 58.52
CA ARG A 280 13.18 -43.36 58.93
C ARG A 280 14.67 -43.68 59.06
N ALA A 281 15.50 -43.24 58.12
CA ALA A 281 16.95 -43.42 58.18
C ALA A 281 17.56 -42.70 59.40
N ALA A 282 17.10 -41.49 59.72
CA ALA A 282 17.54 -40.75 60.90
C ALA A 282 17.14 -41.46 62.21
N ILE A 283 15.93 -42.02 62.30
CA ILE A 283 15.47 -42.80 63.46
C ILE A 283 16.28 -44.09 63.61
N ILE A 284 16.48 -44.83 62.52
CA ILE A 284 17.30 -46.06 62.53
C ILE A 284 18.70 -45.73 63.00
N LYS A 285 19.31 -44.66 62.47
CA LYS A 285 20.64 -44.19 62.89
C LYS A 285 20.68 -43.85 64.39
N LEU A 286 19.67 -43.16 64.89
CA LEU A 286 19.59 -42.80 66.31
C LEU A 286 19.41 -44.03 67.20
N CYS A 287 18.63 -45.03 66.77
CA CYS A 287 18.49 -46.31 67.45
C CYS A 287 19.78 -47.15 67.40
N THR A 288 20.49 -47.17 66.27
CA THR A 288 21.77 -47.89 66.15
C THR A 288 22.85 -47.23 67.00
N ASP A 289 22.93 -45.90 66.99
CA ASP A 289 23.88 -45.13 67.79
C ASP A 289 23.60 -45.32 69.29
N PHE A 290 22.32 -45.31 69.70
CA PHE A 290 21.91 -45.58 71.07
C PHE A 290 22.23 -47.03 71.50
N SER A 291 22.00 -48.02 70.62
CA SER A 291 22.38 -49.42 70.90
C SER A 291 23.90 -49.60 70.99
N GLY A 292 24.66 -48.84 70.19
CA GLY A 292 26.12 -48.84 70.22
C GLY A 292 26.66 -48.24 71.51
N GLN A 293 26.07 -47.14 71.99
CA GLN A 293 26.41 -46.57 73.29
C GLN A 293 26.06 -47.50 74.47
N LEU A 294 24.95 -48.24 74.38
CA LEU A 294 24.58 -49.28 75.36
C LEU A 294 25.59 -50.43 75.38
N LYS A 295 26.07 -50.88 74.20
CA LYS A 295 27.15 -51.88 74.11
C LYS A 295 28.47 -51.38 74.67
N ASN A 296 28.86 -50.14 74.37
CA ASN A 296 30.09 -49.55 74.92
C ASN A 296 30.01 -49.42 76.45
N LEU A 297 28.84 -49.04 76.98
CA LEU A 297 28.61 -48.98 78.42
C LEU A 297 28.68 -50.38 79.06
N GLN A 298 28.17 -51.41 78.37
CA GLN A 298 28.26 -52.80 78.80
C GLN A 298 29.71 -53.30 78.80
N GLU A 299 30.49 -53.00 77.76
CA GLU A 299 31.93 -53.30 77.68
C GLU A 299 32.75 -52.54 78.74
N GLU A 300 32.41 -51.28 79.04
CA GLU A 300 33.01 -50.52 80.14
C GLU A 300 32.69 -51.16 81.50
N MET A 301 31.45 -51.62 81.71
CA MET A 301 31.06 -52.33 82.95
C MET A 301 31.76 -53.69 83.08
N ASP A 302 31.92 -54.44 81.99
CA ASP A 302 32.61 -55.73 81.97
C ASP A 302 34.13 -55.56 82.19
N ASN A 303 34.72 -54.46 81.71
CA ASN A 303 36.13 -54.10 81.95
C ASN A 303 36.42 -53.72 83.41
N TYR A 304 35.43 -53.20 84.15
CA TYR A 304 35.58 -52.87 85.58
C TYR A 304 35.60 -54.11 86.50
N LEU A 305 35.19 -55.29 86.01
CA LEU A 305 35.10 -56.52 86.80
C LEU A 305 36.36 -57.40 86.77
N TYR A 306 37.41 -57.06 86.00
CA TYR A 306 38.51 -57.99 85.70
C TYR A 306 39.95 -57.57 86.04
N VAL A 307 40.19 -56.60 86.93
CA VAL A 307 41.58 -56.27 87.33
C VAL A 307 41.79 -56.23 88.85
N GLU A 308 42.38 -57.31 89.35
CA GLU A 308 42.92 -57.50 90.69
C GLU A 308 44.15 -56.61 91.02
N LYS A 309 44.07 -55.93 92.19
CA LYS A 309 45.00 -55.95 93.36
C LYS A 309 46.48 -55.43 93.25
N PRO A 310 47.19 -55.13 94.38
CA PRO A 310 46.92 -54.10 95.41
C PRO A 310 48.21 -53.44 95.99
N ARG A 311 48.11 -52.42 96.86
CA ARG A 311 49.03 -52.16 98.02
C ARG A 311 48.30 -51.27 99.05
N LYS A 312 47.52 -51.85 99.98
CA LYS A 312 47.80 -52.10 101.43
C LYS A 312 48.47 -50.89 102.11
N SER A 313 47.79 -50.08 102.93
CA SER A 313 47.37 -50.49 104.29
C SER A 313 46.27 -49.64 104.98
N VAL A 314 45.47 -48.83 104.26
CA VAL A 314 44.36 -48.03 104.88
C VAL A 314 42.95 -48.48 104.43
N LEU A 315 42.84 -49.34 103.42
CA LEU A 315 41.55 -49.73 102.80
C LEU A 315 40.77 -50.87 103.47
N SER A 316 41.34 -51.62 104.42
CA SER A 316 40.69 -52.83 104.95
C SER A 316 39.49 -52.57 105.87
N LYS A 317 39.32 -51.36 106.40
CA LYS A 317 38.13 -50.99 107.20
C LYS A 317 36.99 -50.41 106.33
N ILE A 318 37.31 -49.76 105.21
CA ILE A 318 36.33 -49.22 104.27
C ILE A 318 35.78 -50.36 103.39
N GLN A 319 36.64 -51.29 102.95
CA GLN A 319 36.24 -52.41 102.10
C GLN A 319 35.22 -53.35 102.78
N THR A 320 35.37 -53.68 104.06
CA THR A 320 34.38 -54.50 104.78
C THR A 320 33.01 -53.81 104.96
N THR A 321 32.98 -52.47 104.93
CA THR A 321 31.73 -51.70 105.05
C THR A 321 31.06 -51.52 103.69
N ILE A 322 31.86 -51.44 102.63
CA ILE A 322 31.41 -51.39 101.23
C ILE A 322 30.93 -52.77 100.77
N ASP A 323 31.64 -53.86 101.09
CA ASP A 323 31.28 -55.21 100.65
C ASP A 323 29.97 -55.69 101.33
N GLN A 324 29.73 -55.35 102.61
CA GLN A 324 28.43 -55.62 103.26
C GLN A 324 27.27 -54.76 102.72
N ALA A 325 27.56 -53.60 102.15
CA ALA A 325 26.56 -52.76 101.47
C ALA A 325 26.29 -53.26 100.04
N PHE A 326 27.33 -53.70 99.32
CA PHE A 326 27.21 -54.24 97.97
C PHE A 326 26.55 -55.62 97.93
N ASP A 327 26.79 -56.51 98.91
CA ASP A 327 26.10 -57.81 98.95
C ASP A 327 24.60 -57.69 99.29
N LYS A 328 24.20 -56.61 100.00
CA LYS A 328 22.78 -56.27 100.20
C LYS A 328 22.14 -55.57 99.00
N PHE A 329 22.92 -54.84 98.21
CA PHE A 329 22.43 -54.16 97.00
C PHE A 329 22.38 -55.07 95.77
N SER A 330 23.38 -55.95 95.57
CA SER A 330 23.56 -56.74 94.35
C SER A 330 22.51 -57.85 94.20
N ASN A 331 22.04 -58.43 95.30
CA ASN A 331 21.00 -59.47 95.28
C ASN A 331 19.56 -58.94 95.13
N SER A 332 19.35 -57.61 95.04
CA SER A 332 18.02 -57.00 94.92
C SER A 332 17.72 -56.37 93.55
N PHE A 333 18.71 -56.29 92.64
CA PHE A 333 18.60 -55.45 91.44
C PHE A 333 18.64 -56.18 90.09
N THR A 334 18.95 -57.48 90.06
CA THR A 334 19.02 -58.25 88.80
C THR A 334 17.64 -58.59 88.23
N GLU A 335 16.60 -58.79 89.05
CA GLU A 335 15.21 -58.92 88.58
C GLU A 335 14.53 -57.56 88.29
N SER A 336 15.01 -56.47 88.88
CA SER A 336 14.46 -55.10 88.71
C SER A 336 14.97 -54.42 87.43
N LYS A 337 16.24 -54.62 87.06
CA LYS A 337 16.86 -54.03 85.86
C LYS A 337 16.16 -54.49 84.57
N ALA A 338 15.87 -55.79 84.43
CA ALA A 338 15.16 -56.33 83.28
C ALA A 338 13.70 -55.82 83.15
N ARG A 339 13.02 -55.57 84.30
CA ARG A 339 11.67 -54.97 84.31
C ARG A 339 11.69 -53.49 83.93
N ILE A 340 12.65 -52.72 84.44
CA ILE A 340 12.80 -51.29 84.12
C ILE A 340 13.21 -51.10 82.66
N GLU A 341 14.09 -51.94 82.14
CA GLU A 341 14.53 -51.92 80.74
C GLU A 341 13.38 -52.28 79.79
N LYS A 342 12.56 -53.28 80.14
CA LYS A 342 11.33 -53.60 79.41
C LYS A 342 10.31 -52.45 79.44
N LEU A 343 10.10 -51.83 80.61
CA LEU A 343 9.19 -50.67 80.74
C LEU A 343 9.67 -49.47 79.91
N LEU A 344 10.98 -49.19 79.89
CA LEU A 344 11.56 -48.10 79.08
C LEU A 344 11.47 -48.39 77.59
N LEU A 345 11.67 -49.65 77.17
CA LEU A 345 11.44 -50.08 75.79
C LEU A 345 9.96 -49.95 75.39
N ASP A 346 9.02 -50.33 76.26
CA ASP A 346 7.59 -50.21 76.01
C ASP A 346 7.14 -48.73 75.93
N ILE A 347 7.69 -47.85 76.77
CA ILE A 347 7.44 -46.40 76.71
C ILE A 347 8.03 -45.81 75.43
N ALA A 348 9.28 -46.12 75.10
CA ALA A 348 9.92 -45.63 73.88
C ALA A 348 9.22 -46.14 72.61
N PHE A 349 8.78 -47.40 72.60
CA PHE A 349 7.99 -47.99 71.52
C PHE A 349 6.65 -47.27 71.36
N ASN A 350 5.93 -47.04 72.46
CA ASN A 350 4.67 -46.29 72.42
C ASN A 350 4.86 -44.85 71.95
N ASP A 351 5.94 -44.17 72.35
CA ASP A 351 6.27 -42.82 71.88
C ASP A 351 6.60 -42.79 70.39
N VAL A 352 7.34 -43.78 69.88
CA VAL A 352 7.62 -43.93 68.44
C VAL A 352 6.34 -44.19 67.66
N VAL A 353 5.46 -45.07 68.17
CA VAL A 353 4.17 -45.36 67.54
C VAL A 353 3.25 -44.12 67.55
N ASN A 354 3.23 -43.36 68.64
CA ASN A 354 2.47 -42.12 68.74
C ASN A 354 3.02 -41.03 67.82
N MET A 355 4.35 -40.93 67.70
CA MET A 355 5.00 -40.04 66.73
C MET A 355 4.65 -40.42 65.30
N GLN A 356 4.71 -41.71 64.96
CA GLN A 356 4.34 -42.20 63.63
C GLN A 356 2.87 -41.90 63.33
N LYS A 357 1.96 -42.16 64.28
CA LYS A 357 0.54 -41.81 64.14
C LYS A 357 0.33 -40.30 63.95
N SER A 358 1.01 -39.47 64.73
CA SER A 358 0.93 -38.00 64.61
C SER A 358 1.47 -37.50 63.27
N LEU A 359 2.58 -38.06 62.78
CA LEU A 359 3.16 -37.72 61.47
C LEU A 359 2.29 -38.17 60.31
N CYS A 360 1.73 -39.38 60.35
CA CYS A 360 0.77 -39.85 59.35
C CYS A 360 -0.45 -38.93 59.29
N HIS A 361 -1.02 -38.61 60.46
CA HIS A 361 -2.16 -37.70 60.57
C HIS A 361 -1.86 -36.30 60.04
N PHE A 362 -0.69 -35.74 60.38
CA PHE A 362 -0.24 -34.46 59.82
C PHE A 362 -0.06 -34.53 58.29
N GLY A 363 0.50 -35.61 57.76
CA GLY A 363 0.64 -35.85 56.33
C GLY A 363 -0.70 -35.88 55.60
N ASP A 364 -1.68 -36.60 56.16
CA ASP A 364 -3.05 -36.67 55.62
C ASP A 364 -3.73 -35.29 55.64
N ARG A 365 -3.55 -34.52 56.71
CA ARG A 365 -4.04 -33.13 56.82
C ARG A 365 -3.37 -32.21 55.80
N LEU A 366 -2.07 -32.35 55.58
CA LEU A 366 -1.33 -31.57 54.59
C LEU A 366 -1.82 -31.88 53.17
N GLN A 367 -2.03 -33.16 52.86
CA GLN A 367 -2.57 -33.59 51.57
C GLN A 367 -4.00 -33.07 51.37
N SER A 368 -4.84 -33.12 52.40
CA SER A 368 -6.19 -32.56 52.38
C SER A 368 -6.18 -31.04 52.15
N THR A 369 -5.31 -30.31 52.86
CA THR A 369 -5.17 -28.86 52.72
C THR A 369 -4.65 -28.49 51.33
N TYR A 370 -3.70 -29.25 50.79
CA TYR A 370 -3.23 -29.09 49.41
C TYR A 370 -4.35 -29.33 48.39
N ALA A 371 -5.15 -30.38 48.57
CA ALA A 371 -6.29 -30.65 47.69
C ALA A 371 -7.31 -29.50 47.70
N ILE A 372 -7.61 -28.93 48.88
CA ILE A 372 -8.48 -27.75 49.03
C ILE A 372 -7.93 -26.56 48.24
N LEU A 373 -6.64 -26.24 48.39
CA LEU A 373 -6.03 -25.10 47.71
C LEU A 373 -6.00 -25.29 46.19
N ARG A 374 -5.64 -26.49 45.75
CA ARG A 374 -5.60 -26.83 44.33
C ARG A 374 -6.99 -26.73 43.72
N ASP A 375 -7.99 -27.32 44.37
CA ASP A 375 -9.37 -27.31 43.89
C ASP A 375 -9.97 -25.89 43.94
N ALA A 376 -9.61 -25.07 44.93
CA ALA A 376 -10.01 -23.66 44.98
C ALA A 376 -9.38 -22.85 43.83
N GLY A 377 -8.14 -23.15 43.42
CA GLY A 377 -7.52 -22.57 42.24
C GLY A 377 -8.27 -22.91 40.95
N TYR A 378 -8.71 -24.17 40.81
CA TYR A 378 -9.46 -24.61 39.62
C TYR A 378 -10.81 -23.90 39.43
N LEU A 379 -11.46 -23.45 40.50
CA LEU A 379 -12.69 -22.63 40.40
C LEU A 379 -12.41 -21.34 39.59
N TRP A 380 -11.27 -20.70 39.85
CA TRP A 380 -10.90 -19.46 39.18
C TRP A 380 -10.41 -19.70 37.75
N ASP A 381 -9.64 -20.78 37.53
CA ASP A 381 -9.18 -21.18 36.19
C ASP A 381 -10.35 -21.48 35.26
N GLY A 382 -11.38 -22.18 35.76
CA GLY A 382 -12.60 -22.46 35.03
C GLY A 382 -13.33 -21.18 34.61
N HIS A 383 -13.45 -20.21 35.52
CA HIS A 383 -14.02 -18.90 35.21
C HIS A 383 -13.20 -18.13 34.16
N ILE A 384 -11.87 -18.05 34.32
CA ILE A 384 -10.99 -17.37 33.36
C ILE A 384 -11.14 -17.98 31.97
N LEU A 385 -11.15 -19.30 31.86
CA LEU A 385 -11.30 -20.00 30.59
C LEU A 385 -12.65 -19.69 29.92
N ARG A 386 -13.76 -19.76 30.68
CA ARG A 386 -15.09 -19.42 30.16
C ARG A 386 -15.17 -17.97 29.69
N SER A 387 -14.66 -17.04 30.50
CA SER A 387 -14.58 -15.61 30.16
C SER A 387 -13.76 -15.40 28.88
N ALA A 388 -12.59 -16.02 28.77
CA ALA A 388 -11.74 -15.90 27.58
C ALA A 388 -12.40 -16.46 26.31
N LEU A 389 -13.10 -17.60 26.40
CA LEU A 389 -13.82 -18.20 25.27
C LEU A 389 -14.95 -17.29 24.79
N VAL A 390 -15.73 -16.72 25.71
CA VAL A 390 -16.80 -15.79 25.37
C VAL A 390 -16.26 -14.51 24.78
N GLN A 391 -15.22 -13.91 25.38
CA GLN A 391 -14.57 -12.73 24.83
C GLN A 391 -14.06 -12.98 23.41
N LYS A 392 -13.47 -14.15 23.16
CA LYS A 392 -13.02 -14.56 21.82
C LYS A 392 -14.18 -14.67 20.83
N LEU A 393 -15.33 -15.22 21.24
CA LEU A 393 -16.52 -15.30 20.37
C LEU A 393 -17.05 -13.90 20.00
N ILE A 394 -17.12 -12.99 20.97
CA ILE A 394 -17.55 -11.60 20.71
C ILE A 394 -16.55 -10.90 19.78
N ILE A 395 -15.24 -11.03 20.03
CA ILE A 395 -14.21 -10.45 19.16
C ILE A 395 -14.32 -11.01 17.74
N THR A 396 -14.48 -12.32 17.59
CA THR A 396 -14.64 -12.95 16.26
C THR A 396 -15.87 -12.39 15.55
N GLY A 397 -16.99 -12.23 16.26
CA GLY A 397 -18.20 -11.63 15.69
C GLY A 397 -17.99 -10.18 15.24
N VAL A 398 -17.22 -9.37 15.99
CA VAL A 398 -16.84 -8.01 15.58
C VAL A 398 -15.92 -8.06 14.36
N GLU A 399 -14.92 -8.95 14.34
CA GLU A 399 -14.01 -9.14 13.20
C GLU A 399 -14.76 -9.53 11.91
N ASP A 400 -15.74 -10.42 11.99
CA ASP A 400 -16.58 -10.81 10.85
C ASP A 400 -17.36 -9.60 10.31
N MET A 401 -17.96 -8.79 11.20
CA MET A 401 -18.63 -7.55 10.80
C MET A 401 -17.66 -6.55 10.15
N MET A 402 -16.45 -6.40 10.72
CA MET A 402 -15.41 -5.54 10.15
C MET A 402 -15.06 -5.96 8.72
N THR A 403 -14.84 -7.25 8.47
CA THR A 403 -14.50 -7.72 7.12
C THR A 403 -15.61 -7.46 6.12
N ALA A 404 -16.88 -7.63 6.51
CA ALA A 404 -18.02 -7.29 5.68
C ALA A 404 -18.07 -5.78 5.38
N HIS A 405 -17.89 -4.95 6.40
CA HIS A 405 -17.88 -3.48 6.26
C HIS A 405 -16.73 -2.99 5.35
N ASP A 406 -15.54 -3.56 5.49
CA ASP A 406 -14.36 -3.18 4.69
C ASP A 406 -14.54 -3.56 3.21
N SER A 407 -15.25 -4.65 2.91
CA SER A 407 -15.59 -5.01 1.52
C SER A 407 -16.51 -3.98 0.85
N ILE A 408 -17.48 -3.44 1.60
CA ILE A 408 -18.40 -2.40 1.13
C ILE A 408 -17.62 -1.08 0.94
N GLU A 409 -16.72 -0.75 1.86
CA GLU A 409 -15.85 0.43 1.75
C GLU A 409 -14.98 0.35 0.49
N GLN A 410 -14.37 -0.79 0.21
CA GLN A 410 -13.55 -0.98 -0.98
C GLN A 410 -14.36 -0.81 -2.28
N ALA A 411 -15.59 -1.34 -2.33
CA ALA A 411 -16.47 -1.13 -3.47
C ALA A 411 -16.82 0.36 -3.68
N ASN A 412 -17.12 1.06 -2.58
CA ASN A 412 -17.40 2.50 -2.63
C ASN A 412 -16.17 3.33 -3.04
N GLU A 413 -14.96 2.93 -2.64
CA GLU A 413 -13.71 3.60 -3.01
C GLU A 413 -13.45 3.51 -4.52
N VAL A 414 -13.73 2.37 -5.15
CA VAL A 414 -13.62 2.23 -6.62
C VAL A 414 -14.58 3.19 -7.32
N VAL A 415 -15.84 3.23 -6.89
CA VAL A 415 -16.85 4.12 -7.49
C VAL A 415 -16.49 5.59 -7.28
N PHE A 416 -15.98 5.95 -6.10
CA PHE A 416 -15.52 7.31 -5.81
C PHE A 416 -14.34 7.72 -6.71
N ASN A 417 -13.34 6.85 -6.89
CA ASN A 417 -12.18 7.14 -7.74
C ASN A 417 -12.59 7.32 -9.21
N ILE A 418 -13.47 6.45 -9.74
CA ILE A 418 -14.02 6.60 -11.09
C ILE A 418 -14.76 7.94 -11.23
N GLY A 419 -15.61 8.27 -10.26
CA GLY A 419 -16.34 9.55 -10.31
C GLY A 419 -15.41 10.76 -10.19
N LEU A 420 -14.31 10.66 -9.41
CA LEU A 420 -13.32 11.73 -9.33
C LEU A 420 -12.55 11.92 -10.64
N GLU A 421 -12.21 10.84 -11.34
CA GLU A 421 -11.65 10.92 -12.71
C GLU A 421 -12.65 11.58 -13.67
N GLN A 422 -13.93 11.22 -13.59
CA GLN A 422 -14.98 11.85 -14.40
C GLN A 422 -15.11 13.36 -14.12
N LEU A 423 -14.97 13.77 -12.85
CA LEU A 423 -14.95 15.17 -12.43
C LEU A 423 -13.80 15.94 -13.09
N GLN A 424 -12.61 15.33 -13.15
CA GLN A 424 -11.43 15.93 -13.78
C GLN A 424 -11.57 16.08 -15.29
N VAL A 425 -12.44 15.29 -15.93
CA VAL A 425 -12.71 15.34 -17.38
C VAL A 425 -14.05 16.04 -17.68
N ALA A 426 -14.62 16.77 -16.73
CA ALA A 426 -15.84 17.54 -16.96
C ALA A 426 -15.64 18.58 -18.07
N SER A 427 -16.64 18.70 -18.97
CA SER A 427 -16.55 19.51 -20.19
C SER A 427 -16.91 20.98 -20.03
N ASP A 428 -17.63 21.32 -18.97
CA ASP A 428 -18.19 22.63 -18.69
C ASP A 428 -18.43 22.78 -17.19
N SER A 429 -18.63 24.02 -16.74
CA SER A 429 -18.82 24.36 -15.32
C SER A 429 -20.04 23.69 -14.70
N ASP A 430 -21.10 23.50 -15.49
CA ASP A 430 -22.39 23.02 -14.99
C ASP A 430 -22.35 21.50 -14.74
N LYS A 431 -21.78 20.74 -15.69
CA LYS A 431 -21.53 19.30 -15.49
C LYS A 431 -20.51 19.06 -14.39
N LEU A 432 -19.47 19.90 -14.29
CA LEU A 432 -18.49 19.83 -13.20
C LEU A 432 -19.20 19.98 -11.84
N GLN A 433 -20.11 20.95 -11.72
CA GLN A 433 -20.88 21.17 -10.51
C GLN A 433 -21.81 19.99 -10.21
N GLN A 434 -22.53 19.49 -11.21
CA GLN A 434 -23.42 18.34 -11.06
C GLN A 434 -22.68 17.09 -10.59
N GLN A 435 -21.52 16.78 -11.19
CA GLN A 435 -20.69 15.65 -10.79
C GLN A 435 -20.14 15.82 -9.37
N PHE A 436 -19.72 17.02 -8.99
CA PHE A 436 -19.29 17.33 -7.63
C PHE A 436 -20.41 17.09 -6.61
N ASP A 437 -21.62 17.56 -6.88
CA ASP A 437 -22.76 17.40 -5.97
C ASP A 437 -23.17 15.93 -5.84
N ASN A 438 -23.10 15.15 -6.93
CA ASN A 438 -23.32 13.71 -6.91
C ASN A 438 -22.29 12.99 -6.04
N LEU A 439 -21.00 13.29 -6.21
CA LEU A 439 -19.92 12.71 -5.42
C LEU A 439 -19.99 13.12 -3.94
N LYS A 440 -20.33 14.37 -3.66
CA LYS A 440 -20.55 14.85 -2.30
C LYS A 440 -21.70 14.12 -1.63
N THR A 441 -22.81 13.93 -2.34
CA THR A 441 -23.96 13.16 -1.84
C THR A 441 -23.58 11.71 -1.56
N MET A 442 -22.78 11.09 -2.45
CA MET A 442 -22.25 9.74 -2.22
C MET A 442 -21.36 9.68 -0.98
N LEU A 443 -20.46 10.64 -0.79
CA LEU A 443 -19.61 10.72 0.40
C LEU A 443 -20.44 10.87 1.68
N ASN A 444 -21.44 11.75 1.71
CA ASN A 444 -22.32 11.88 2.88
C ASN A 444 -23.01 10.54 3.24
N LYS A 445 -23.46 9.78 2.24
CA LYS A 445 -24.03 8.43 2.47
C LYS A 445 -23.00 7.46 3.06
N ILE A 446 -21.74 7.54 2.62
CA ILE A 446 -20.66 6.71 3.17
C ILE A 446 -20.38 7.07 4.64
N GLU A 447 -20.42 8.36 4.99
CA GLU A 447 -20.30 8.81 6.38
C GLU A 447 -21.41 8.25 7.27
N GLU A 448 -22.67 8.31 6.81
CA GLU A 448 -23.82 7.69 7.50
C GLU A 448 -23.62 6.18 7.70
N VAL A 449 -23.11 5.49 6.67
CA VAL A 449 -22.80 4.05 6.74
C VAL A 449 -21.69 3.77 7.77
N TYR A 450 -20.65 4.62 7.86
CA TYR A 450 -19.62 4.47 8.91
C TYR A 450 -20.19 4.59 10.31
N GLN A 451 -21.12 5.53 10.51
CA GLN A 451 -21.80 5.68 11.80
C GLN A 451 -22.63 4.43 12.13
N GLN A 452 -23.42 3.92 11.18
CA GLN A 452 -24.21 2.70 11.37
C GLN A 452 -23.32 1.49 11.68
N HIS A 453 -22.22 1.33 10.95
CA HIS A 453 -21.25 0.26 11.21
C HIS A 453 -20.63 0.36 12.61
N TYR A 454 -20.26 1.56 13.04
CA TYR A 454 -19.76 1.82 14.39
C TYR A 454 -20.80 1.44 15.45
N GLU A 455 -22.04 1.89 15.32
CA GLU A 455 -23.12 1.59 16.27
C GLU A 455 -23.39 0.08 16.38
N MET A 456 -23.38 -0.64 15.25
CA MET A 456 -23.55 -2.09 15.23
C MET A 456 -22.40 -2.83 15.91
N GLU A 457 -21.16 -2.40 15.69
CA GLU A 457 -19.98 -3.01 16.32
C GLU A 457 -19.93 -2.76 17.83
N VAL A 458 -20.25 -1.54 18.28
CA VAL A 458 -20.37 -1.24 19.72
C VAL A 458 -21.46 -2.09 20.34
N LYS A 459 -22.65 -2.17 19.72
CA LYS A 459 -23.74 -3.02 20.17
C LYS A 459 -23.31 -4.49 20.28
N LYS A 460 -22.50 -4.98 19.34
CA LYS A 460 -21.97 -6.35 19.36
C LYS A 460 -21.03 -6.58 20.54
N VAL A 461 -20.18 -5.61 20.88
CA VAL A 461 -19.32 -5.66 22.08
C VAL A 461 -20.17 -5.63 23.36
N GLU A 462 -21.21 -4.79 23.39
CA GLU A 462 -22.13 -4.66 24.52
C GLU A 462 -22.95 -5.94 24.80
N GLU A 463 -23.17 -6.81 23.81
CA GLU A 463 -23.79 -8.13 24.02
C GLU A 463 -23.05 -8.95 25.08
N TYR A 464 -21.76 -8.71 25.31
CA TYR A 464 -21.00 -9.34 26.39
C TYR A 464 -21.62 -9.08 27.77
N MET A 465 -22.31 -7.94 28.01
CA MET A 465 -22.96 -7.65 29.30
C MET A 465 -24.10 -8.62 29.66
N ASN A 466 -24.61 -9.39 28.71
CA ASN A 466 -25.67 -10.37 28.98
C ASN A 466 -25.15 -11.65 29.65
N LEU A 467 -23.83 -11.85 29.70
CA LEU A 467 -23.17 -13.09 30.11
C LEU A 467 -22.60 -13.11 31.55
N PRO A 468 -22.16 -11.97 32.16
CA PRO A 468 -21.73 -11.91 33.55
C PRO A 468 -22.67 -12.55 34.55
N LEU A 469 -23.99 -12.37 34.39
CA LEU A 469 -24.99 -12.98 35.27
C LEU A 469 -24.93 -14.51 35.21
N LEU A 470 -24.90 -15.08 33.99
CA LEU A 470 -24.77 -16.52 33.79
C LEU A 470 -23.45 -17.05 34.36
N MET A 471 -22.34 -16.36 34.11
CA MET A 471 -21.02 -16.73 34.64
C MET A 471 -20.98 -16.69 36.16
N THR A 472 -21.63 -15.70 36.76
CA THR A 472 -21.77 -15.58 38.22
C THR A 472 -22.55 -16.77 38.77
N ASN A 473 -23.70 -17.11 38.18
CA ASN A 473 -24.52 -18.24 38.63
C ASN A 473 -23.75 -19.58 38.55
N ILE A 474 -23.02 -19.82 37.46
CA ILE A 474 -22.18 -21.02 37.32
C ILE A 474 -21.12 -21.05 38.42
N MET A 475 -20.44 -19.93 38.65
CA MET A 475 -19.38 -19.86 39.66
C MET A 475 -19.90 -20.03 41.08
N LEU A 476 -21.06 -19.45 41.40
CA LEU A 476 -21.73 -19.65 42.69
C LEU A 476 -22.08 -21.13 42.91
N ALA A 477 -22.63 -21.81 41.90
CA ALA A 477 -22.91 -23.25 41.97
C ALA A 477 -21.63 -24.09 42.15
N GLU A 478 -20.53 -23.71 41.49
CA GLU A 478 -19.22 -24.36 41.70
C GLU A 478 -18.66 -24.12 43.11
N TYR A 479 -18.85 -22.92 43.68
CA TYR A 479 -18.53 -22.64 45.09
C TYR A 479 -19.37 -23.46 46.05
N GLU A 480 -20.68 -23.60 45.82
CA GLU A 480 -21.57 -24.45 46.61
C GLU A 480 -21.07 -25.90 46.62
N CYS A 481 -20.81 -26.48 45.44
CA CYS A 481 -20.23 -27.82 45.31
C CYS A 481 -18.87 -27.94 46.03
N PHE A 482 -18.04 -26.90 45.98
CA PHE A 482 -16.75 -26.86 46.66
C PHE A 482 -16.91 -26.89 48.19
N PHE A 483 -17.83 -26.11 48.76
CA PHE A 483 -18.09 -26.10 50.20
C PHE A 483 -18.79 -27.37 50.69
N GLU A 484 -19.61 -28.01 49.85
CA GLU A 484 -20.16 -29.35 50.13
C GLU A 484 -19.05 -30.42 50.20
N LYS A 485 -18.10 -30.37 49.25
CA LYS A 485 -16.94 -31.27 49.22
C LYS A 485 -15.99 -31.03 50.40
N TYR A 486 -15.83 -29.77 50.80
CA TYR A 486 -14.91 -29.35 51.87
C TYR A 486 -15.65 -28.59 52.96
N PRO A 487 -16.48 -29.29 53.77
CA PRO A 487 -17.25 -28.63 54.81
C PRO A 487 -16.32 -28.02 55.86
N LYS A 488 -16.71 -26.86 56.38
CA LYS A 488 -16.10 -26.30 57.59
C LYS A 488 -16.28 -27.32 58.70
N CYS A 489 -15.18 -27.84 59.22
CA CYS A 489 -15.26 -28.64 60.43
C CYS A 489 -15.68 -27.69 61.55
N PRO A 490 -16.82 -27.93 62.24
CA PRO A 490 -17.15 -27.13 63.40
C PRO A 490 -15.96 -27.18 64.35
N LEU A 491 -15.51 -26.03 64.83
CA LEU A 491 -14.65 -26.00 66.01
C LEU A 491 -15.45 -26.77 67.06
N ASN A 492 -14.99 -27.97 67.41
CA ASN A 492 -15.53 -28.72 68.54
C ASN A 492 -15.17 -27.94 69.82
N SER A 493 -15.84 -26.80 70.01
CA SER A 493 -15.83 -25.99 71.22
C SER A 493 -16.41 -26.77 72.40
N ASP A 494 -17.08 -27.89 72.15
CA ASP A 494 -17.71 -28.74 73.15
C ASP A 494 -16.81 -29.86 73.69
N GLN A 495 -15.56 -29.98 73.22
CA GLN A 495 -14.51 -30.57 74.08
C GLN A 495 -14.13 -29.54 75.14
N SER A 496 -15.08 -29.30 76.05
CA SER A 496 -14.77 -28.80 77.37
C SER A 496 -13.58 -29.61 77.89
N LEU A 497 -12.54 -28.90 78.30
CA LEU A 497 -11.41 -29.41 79.09
C LEU A 497 -11.84 -30.08 80.42
N ASN A 498 -13.14 -30.35 80.61
CA ASN A 498 -13.78 -30.75 81.86
C ASN A 498 -14.11 -32.25 81.94
N SER A 499 -13.67 -33.08 80.99
CA SER A 499 -13.79 -34.55 81.11
C SER A 499 -12.48 -35.28 80.82
N SER A 500 -11.39 -34.80 81.46
CA SER A 500 -10.35 -35.71 81.91
C SER A 500 -10.54 -35.88 83.42
N PRO A 501 -11.14 -36.98 83.91
CA PRO A 501 -11.04 -37.32 85.32
C PRO A 501 -9.56 -37.70 85.59
N ASP A 502 -9.00 -37.19 86.69
CA ASP A 502 -7.68 -37.52 87.28
C ASP A 502 -6.42 -36.72 86.89
N LEU A 503 -6.52 -35.40 86.64
CA LEU A 503 -5.34 -34.50 86.70
C LEU A 503 -5.39 -33.45 87.81
N ALA A 504 -6.09 -33.76 88.91
CA ALA A 504 -5.97 -33.01 90.16
C ALA A 504 -4.83 -33.58 91.04
N SER A 505 -3.57 -33.34 90.66
CA SER A 505 -2.43 -33.29 91.61
C SER A 505 -1.17 -32.71 90.93
N PRO A 506 -0.88 -31.42 91.09
CA PRO A 506 0.37 -30.82 90.63
C PRO A 506 1.47 -30.92 91.70
N ARG A 507 1.68 -32.10 92.30
CA ARG A 507 2.77 -32.33 93.25
C ARG A 507 3.41 -33.69 93.03
N ARG A 508 4.67 -33.67 92.55
CA ARG A 508 5.64 -34.78 92.37
C ARG A 508 5.71 -35.47 91.00
N GLN A 509 5.94 -34.71 89.92
CA GLN A 509 6.58 -35.24 88.71
C GLN A 509 7.80 -34.40 88.26
N THR A 510 8.55 -33.88 89.22
CA THR A 510 9.78 -33.11 88.97
C THR A 510 11.05 -33.95 88.78
N LEU A 511 10.97 -35.28 88.67
CA LEU A 511 12.18 -36.14 88.58
C LEU A 511 12.15 -37.23 87.50
N ILE A 512 11.33 -37.09 86.46
CA ILE A 512 11.53 -37.80 85.18
C ILE A 512 11.43 -36.75 84.05
N SER A 513 12.35 -35.79 84.10
CA SER A 513 12.46 -34.65 83.17
C SER A 513 13.71 -34.73 82.28
N LEU A 514 14.40 -35.87 82.23
CA LEU A 514 15.62 -36.00 81.45
C LEU A 514 15.69 -37.36 80.75
N ARG A 515 15.80 -37.28 79.42
CA ARG A 515 16.18 -38.34 78.44
C ARG A 515 15.06 -39.11 77.72
N ALA A 516 14.19 -38.40 77.02
CA ALA A 516 13.87 -38.78 75.64
C ALA A 516 13.65 -37.51 74.78
N PRO A 517 14.31 -37.34 73.62
CA PRO A 517 14.04 -36.26 72.67
C PRO A 517 12.72 -36.42 71.90
N LEU A 518 12.06 -37.59 71.99
CA LEU A 518 10.83 -37.89 71.26
C LEU A 518 9.59 -37.08 71.67
N PRO A 519 9.28 -36.84 72.97
CA PRO A 519 8.05 -36.14 73.37
C PRO A 519 7.97 -34.71 72.83
N ARG A 520 9.11 -34.01 72.68
CA ARG A 520 9.13 -32.64 72.15
C ARG A 520 8.81 -32.58 70.66
N VAL A 521 9.26 -33.57 69.89
CA VAL A 521 8.98 -33.68 68.45
C VAL A 521 7.51 -34.06 68.23
N VAL A 522 6.95 -34.98 69.04
CA VAL A 522 5.51 -35.32 69.00
C VAL A 522 4.62 -34.12 69.36
N LEU A 523 5.02 -33.32 70.36
CA LEU A 523 4.30 -32.09 70.71
C LEU A 523 4.38 -31.04 69.59
N GLN A 524 5.53 -30.94 68.90
CA GLN A 524 5.69 -30.04 67.75
C GLN A 524 4.81 -30.46 66.55
N THR A 525 4.72 -31.76 66.23
CA THR A 525 3.87 -32.24 65.13
C THR A 525 2.38 -32.02 65.44
N HIS A 526 1.96 -32.18 66.69
CA HIS A 526 0.59 -31.87 67.10
C HIS A 526 0.26 -30.38 66.99
N LEU A 527 1.17 -29.48 67.42
CA LEU A 527 0.98 -28.03 67.27
C LEU A 527 0.91 -27.61 65.81
N GLN A 528 1.76 -28.19 64.95
CA GLN A 528 1.72 -27.95 63.49
C GLN A 528 0.41 -28.44 62.87
N ASP A 529 -0.09 -29.58 63.33
CA ASP A 529 -1.37 -30.14 62.90
C ASP A 529 -2.56 -29.24 63.28
N VAL A 530 -2.58 -28.71 64.50
CA VAL A 530 -3.59 -27.73 64.95
C VAL A 530 -3.48 -26.42 64.18
N ALA A 531 -2.26 -25.93 63.94
CA ALA A 531 -2.03 -24.71 63.16
C ALA A 531 -2.52 -24.86 61.72
N LEU A 532 -2.23 -25.99 61.07
CA LEU A 532 -2.67 -26.29 59.71
C LEU A 532 -4.21 -26.41 59.64
N TYR A 533 -4.82 -27.01 60.65
CA TYR A 533 -6.28 -27.11 60.75
C TYR A 533 -6.95 -25.74 60.90
N ASN A 534 -6.42 -24.89 61.79
CA ASN A 534 -6.92 -23.53 61.97
C ASN A 534 -6.73 -22.70 60.70
N TRP A 535 -5.60 -22.84 60.03
CA TRP A 535 -5.33 -22.18 58.76
C TRP A 535 -6.32 -22.62 57.67
N ARG A 536 -6.56 -23.94 57.54
CA ARG A 536 -7.53 -24.51 56.59
C ARG A 536 -8.92 -23.91 56.83
N ASN A 537 -9.39 -23.90 58.07
CA ASN A 537 -10.71 -23.37 58.41
C ASN A 537 -10.78 -21.86 58.18
N GLY A 538 -9.73 -21.11 58.54
CA GLY A 538 -9.64 -19.68 58.28
C GLY A 538 -9.63 -19.35 56.78
N PHE A 539 -8.97 -20.17 55.95
CA PHE A 539 -9.03 -20.06 54.49
C PHE A 539 -10.45 -20.30 53.96
N LEU A 540 -11.11 -21.39 54.37
CA LEU A 540 -12.48 -21.70 53.95
C LEU A 540 -13.48 -20.62 54.40
N GLU A 541 -13.30 -20.07 55.60
CA GLU A 541 -14.10 -18.97 56.10
C GLU A 541 -13.88 -17.69 55.31
N SER A 542 -12.62 -17.31 55.07
CA SER A 542 -12.29 -16.16 54.24
C SER A 542 -12.84 -16.33 52.83
N LEU A 543 -12.69 -17.51 52.23
CA LEU A 543 -13.21 -17.80 50.90
C LEU A 543 -14.74 -17.68 50.86
N GLN A 544 -15.45 -18.28 51.83
CA GLN A 544 -16.91 -18.20 51.93
C GLN A 544 -17.40 -16.77 52.11
N ASN A 545 -16.72 -15.98 52.96
CA ASN A 545 -17.06 -14.57 53.19
C ASN A 545 -16.85 -13.71 51.94
N ASN A 546 -16.01 -14.13 51.00
CA ASN A 546 -15.76 -13.44 49.73
C ASN A 546 -16.70 -13.87 48.59
N VAL A 547 -17.46 -14.97 48.73
CA VAL A 547 -18.39 -15.46 47.69
C VAL A 547 -19.40 -14.38 47.24
N PRO A 548 -20.01 -13.58 48.13
CA PRO A 548 -20.94 -12.53 47.71
C PRO A 548 -20.29 -11.43 46.85
N LEU A 549 -18.97 -11.26 46.91
CA LEU A 549 -18.25 -10.26 46.10
C LEU A 549 -18.01 -10.72 44.66
N VAL A 550 -18.18 -12.01 44.37
CA VAL A 550 -17.92 -12.61 43.04
C VAL A 550 -18.73 -11.90 41.96
N GLU A 551 -20.03 -11.70 42.18
CA GLU A 551 -20.91 -11.01 41.23
C GLU A 551 -20.40 -9.59 40.91
N VAL A 552 -20.05 -8.83 41.95
CA VAL A 552 -19.57 -7.44 41.80
C VAL A 552 -18.26 -7.42 41.02
N LYS A 553 -17.34 -8.35 41.30
CA LYS A 553 -16.03 -8.42 40.64
C LYS A 553 -16.14 -8.85 39.18
N ILE A 554 -16.95 -9.86 38.87
CA ILE A 554 -17.19 -10.30 37.49
C ILE A 554 -17.83 -9.19 36.67
N ASN A 555 -18.86 -8.51 37.21
CA ASN A 555 -19.50 -7.38 36.54
C ASN A 555 -18.53 -6.22 36.31
N CYS A 556 -17.68 -5.89 37.30
CA CYS A 556 -16.67 -4.85 37.16
C CYS A 556 -15.63 -5.20 36.09
N GLN A 557 -15.16 -6.45 36.06
CA GLN A 557 -14.24 -6.93 35.04
C GLN A 557 -14.87 -6.87 33.64
N ALA A 558 -16.14 -7.25 33.52
CA ALA A 558 -16.86 -7.21 32.26
C ALA A 558 -17.02 -5.79 31.73
N ARG A 559 -17.43 -4.83 32.57
CA ARG A 559 -17.52 -3.42 32.20
C ARG A 559 -16.18 -2.86 31.72
N ARG A 560 -15.10 -3.10 32.47
CA ARG A 560 -13.76 -2.65 32.08
C ARG A 560 -13.34 -3.19 30.71
N TRP A 561 -13.63 -4.46 30.45
CA TRP A 561 -13.31 -5.08 29.16
C TRP A 561 -14.13 -4.45 28.02
N ILE A 562 -15.43 -4.19 28.25
CA ILE A 562 -16.28 -3.51 27.27
C ILE A 562 -15.80 -2.09 27.01
N ASP A 563 -15.53 -1.31 28.05
CA ASP A 563 -15.04 0.06 27.92
C ASP A 563 -13.76 0.11 27.08
N GLU A 564 -12.82 -0.81 27.33
CA GLU A 564 -11.58 -0.94 26.56
C GLU A 564 -11.85 -1.27 25.08
N ARG A 565 -12.76 -2.20 24.80
CA ARG A 565 -13.08 -2.63 23.42
C ARG A 565 -13.89 -1.59 22.67
N THR A 566 -14.86 -0.95 23.31
CA THR A 566 -15.61 0.18 22.76
C THR A 566 -14.68 1.35 22.43
N MET A 567 -13.68 1.62 23.27
CA MET A 567 -12.65 2.63 22.96
C MET A 567 -11.86 2.29 21.69
N GLN A 568 -11.51 1.02 21.47
CA GLN A 568 -10.82 0.57 20.25
C GLN A 568 -11.70 0.75 19.00
N VAL A 569 -12.98 0.37 19.09
CA VAL A 569 -13.96 0.56 18.00
C VAL A 569 -14.15 2.05 17.70
N ASN A 570 -14.26 2.90 18.73
CA ASN A 570 -14.37 4.36 18.58
C ASN A 570 -13.12 4.98 17.94
N MET A 571 -11.93 4.54 18.32
CA MET A 571 -10.68 4.99 17.69
C MET A 571 -10.67 4.66 16.19
N ARG A 572 -11.13 3.46 15.81
CA ARG A 572 -11.22 3.05 14.41
C ARG A 572 -12.24 3.91 13.64
N TYR A 573 -13.41 4.14 14.22
CA TYR A 573 -14.42 5.03 13.63
C TYR A 573 -13.87 6.45 13.42
N SER A 574 -13.17 7.00 14.41
CA SER A 574 -12.52 8.31 14.31
C SER A 574 -11.49 8.38 13.17
N LEU A 575 -10.70 7.31 12.97
CA LEU A 575 -9.78 7.22 11.84
C LEU A 575 -10.51 7.14 10.50
N LYS A 576 -11.64 6.42 10.41
CA LYS A 576 -12.48 6.38 9.20
C LYS A 576 -13.05 7.76 8.87
N LEU A 577 -13.54 8.51 9.86
CA LEU A 577 -13.99 9.89 9.67
C LEU A 577 -12.86 10.84 9.23
N MET A 578 -11.66 10.68 9.76
CA MET A 578 -10.49 11.45 9.32
C MET A 578 -10.13 11.13 7.86
N SER A 579 -10.14 9.85 7.48
CA SER A 579 -9.94 9.45 6.08
C SER A 579 -11.05 9.99 5.17
N HIS A 580 -12.29 10.04 5.66
CA HIS A 580 -13.43 10.60 4.96
C HIS A 580 -13.26 12.10 4.67
N SER A 581 -12.86 12.88 5.68
CA SER A 581 -12.65 14.32 5.51
C SER A 581 -11.56 14.64 4.48
N VAL A 582 -10.49 13.84 4.44
CA VAL A 582 -9.44 13.95 3.40
C VAL A 582 -10.01 13.71 2.00
N ARG A 583 -10.94 12.76 1.83
CA ARG A 583 -11.62 12.54 0.53
C ARG A 583 -12.49 13.73 0.12
N LEU A 584 -13.21 14.35 1.06
CA LEU A 584 -13.99 15.55 0.80
C LEU A 584 -13.10 16.73 0.38
N GLU A 585 -11.95 16.93 1.03
CA GLU A 585 -11.00 17.97 0.64
C GLU A 585 -10.38 17.67 -0.73
N ARG A 586 -10.02 16.41 -1.03
CA ARG A 586 -9.54 16.01 -2.36
C ARG A 586 -10.58 16.30 -3.44
N LEU A 587 -11.85 16.02 -3.16
CA LEU A 587 -12.97 16.31 -4.07
C LEU A 587 -13.13 17.81 -4.35
N LYS A 588 -13.06 18.65 -3.31
CA LYS A 588 -13.10 20.12 -3.45
C LYS A 588 -11.92 20.64 -4.27
N ALA A 589 -10.71 20.21 -3.93
CA ALA A 589 -9.50 20.62 -4.64
C ALA A 589 -9.54 20.23 -6.13
N ALA A 590 -10.02 19.01 -6.45
CA ALA A 590 -10.18 18.57 -7.83
C ALA A 590 -11.19 19.42 -8.61
N ARG A 591 -12.33 19.79 -7.99
CA ARG A 591 -13.30 20.71 -8.59
C ARG A 591 -12.70 22.10 -8.83
N GLU A 592 -12.00 22.65 -7.86
CA GLU A 592 -11.41 24.00 -7.97
C GLU A 592 -10.33 24.06 -9.05
N ALA A 593 -9.45 23.05 -9.09
CA ALA A 593 -8.44 22.91 -10.12
C ALA A 593 -9.08 22.83 -11.52
N ARG A 594 -10.07 21.94 -11.68
CA ARG A 594 -10.75 21.77 -12.97
C ARG A 594 -11.51 23.01 -13.41
N LEU A 595 -12.15 23.72 -12.48
CA LEU A 595 -12.84 24.98 -12.79
C LEU A 595 -11.86 26.07 -13.24
N ALA A 596 -10.67 26.14 -12.64
CA ALA A 596 -9.63 27.08 -13.05
C ALA A 596 -9.09 26.76 -14.45
N GLU A 597 -8.90 25.48 -14.76
CA GLU A 597 -8.52 25.01 -16.11
C GLU A 597 -9.56 25.40 -17.16
N LEU A 598 -10.85 25.08 -16.92
CA LEU A 598 -11.93 25.43 -17.85
C LEU A 598 -11.97 26.93 -18.14
N LYS A 599 -11.82 27.78 -17.11
CA LYS A 599 -11.75 29.24 -17.28
C LYS A 599 -10.53 29.67 -18.10
N SER A 600 -9.38 29.03 -17.88
CA SER A 600 -8.16 29.30 -18.64
C SER A 600 -8.34 28.94 -20.11
N HIS A 601 -8.89 27.76 -20.40
CA HIS A 601 -9.17 27.31 -21.76
C HIS A 601 -10.16 28.23 -22.48
N GLU A 602 -11.25 28.63 -21.81
CA GLU A 602 -12.20 29.60 -22.35
C GLU A 602 -11.57 30.96 -22.64
N TYR A 603 -10.69 31.45 -21.74
CA TYR A 603 -9.96 32.70 -21.94
C TYR A 603 -9.02 32.65 -23.15
N ILE A 604 -8.23 31.58 -23.28
CA ILE A 604 -7.30 31.39 -24.42
C ILE A 604 -8.09 31.36 -25.73
N LEU A 605 -9.18 30.58 -25.77
CA LEU A 605 -10.05 30.49 -26.94
C LEU A 605 -10.67 31.84 -27.29
N ALA A 606 -11.24 32.55 -26.30
CA ALA A 606 -11.87 33.85 -26.52
C ALA A 606 -10.86 34.91 -27.00
N SER A 607 -9.64 34.89 -26.47
CA SER A 607 -8.54 35.77 -26.89
C SER A 607 -8.17 35.53 -28.37
N HIS A 608 -8.00 34.27 -28.76
CA HIS A 608 -7.70 33.88 -30.15
C HIS A 608 -8.83 34.26 -31.11
N LEU A 609 -10.08 33.96 -30.74
CA LEU A 609 -11.25 34.33 -31.53
C LEU A 609 -11.41 35.85 -31.66
N SER A 610 -11.12 36.62 -30.60
CA SER A 610 -11.11 38.09 -30.66
C SER A 610 -10.04 38.62 -31.61
N ALA A 611 -8.84 38.03 -31.59
CA ALA A 611 -7.77 38.39 -32.52
C ALA A 611 -8.15 38.10 -33.98
N MET A 612 -8.75 36.93 -34.25
CA MET A 612 -9.26 36.57 -35.57
C MET A 612 -10.37 37.50 -36.04
N ASN A 613 -11.35 37.79 -35.20
CA ASN A 613 -12.44 38.72 -35.55
C ASN A 613 -11.89 40.13 -35.84
N LYS A 614 -10.90 40.61 -35.08
CA LYS A 614 -10.22 41.88 -35.38
C LYS A 614 -9.54 41.87 -36.75
N LEU A 615 -8.98 40.75 -37.20
CA LEU A 615 -8.41 40.63 -38.55
C LEU A 615 -9.51 40.67 -39.62
N VAL A 616 -10.63 39.97 -39.40
CA VAL A 616 -11.81 39.99 -40.27
C VAL A 616 -12.38 41.41 -40.39
N ASP A 617 -12.46 42.16 -39.29
CA ASP A 617 -13.02 43.51 -39.26
C ASP A 617 -12.06 44.56 -39.88
N LYS A 618 -10.75 44.42 -39.65
CA LYS A 618 -9.74 45.37 -40.16
C LYS A 618 -9.49 45.23 -41.65
N LEU A 619 -9.50 44.00 -42.17
CA LEU A 619 -9.10 43.73 -43.55
C LEU A 619 -9.93 44.52 -44.57
N PRO A 620 -11.28 44.57 -44.51
CA PRO A 620 -12.09 45.41 -45.39
C PRO A 620 -11.75 46.91 -45.34
N ILE A 621 -11.42 47.42 -44.14
CA ILE A 621 -11.07 48.85 -43.94
C ILE A 621 -9.73 49.15 -44.63
N GLU A 622 -8.73 48.29 -44.44
CA GLU A 622 -7.43 48.45 -45.08
C GLU A 622 -7.53 48.36 -46.60
N ILE A 623 -8.40 47.50 -47.12
CA ILE A 623 -8.66 47.41 -48.57
C ILE A 623 -9.31 48.68 -49.06
N ALA A 624 -10.33 49.19 -48.38
CA ALA A 624 -10.95 50.45 -48.75
C ALA A 624 -9.89 51.58 -48.83
N GLY A 625 -8.92 51.59 -47.91
CA GLY A 625 -7.76 52.48 -47.96
C GLY A 625 -6.86 52.25 -49.18
N TYR A 626 -6.51 50.99 -49.48
CA TYR A 626 -5.68 50.63 -50.64
C TYR A 626 -6.36 50.95 -51.99
N LEU A 627 -7.68 50.77 -52.08
CA LEU A 627 -8.48 51.05 -53.29
C LEU A 627 -8.60 52.56 -53.58
N GLY A 628 -8.30 53.41 -52.60
CA GLY A 628 -8.23 54.86 -52.74
C GLY A 628 -7.09 55.30 -53.66
N LEU A 629 -7.35 56.27 -54.55
CA LEU A 629 -6.36 56.80 -55.50
C LEU A 629 -5.16 57.47 -54.81
N ASP A 630 -5.32 57.89 -53.57
CA ASP A 630 -4.27 58.53 -52.75
C ASP A 630 -3.34 57.52 -52.06
N SER A 631 -3.47 56.22 -52.35
CA SER A 631 -2.56 55.22 -51.81
C SER A 631 -1.14 55.47 -52.35
N PRO A 632 -0.11 55.61 -51.48
CA PRO A 632 1.27 55.84 -51.91
C PRO A 632 1.82 54.70 -52.78
N GLU A 633 1.27 53.50 -52.63
CA GLU A 633 1.62 52.32 -53.43
C GLU A 633 1.14 52.45 -54.89
N LEU A 634 0.19 53.34 -55.15
CA LEU A 634 -0.33 53.68 -56.47
C LEU A 634 0.31 54.95 -57.07
N TYR A 635 1.23 55.63 -56.38
CA TYR A 635 1.90 56.83 -56.90
C TYR A 635 2.72 56.63 -58.19
N PRO A 636 3.33 55.46 -58.45
CA PRO A 636 3.91 55.19 -59.76
C PRO A 636 2.88 55.29 -60.90
N LEU A 637 1.61 54.98 -60.62
CA LEU A 637 0.52 55.06 -61.60
C LEU A 637 0.12 56.51 -61.88
N THR A 638 0.07 57.37 -60.86
CA THR A 638 -0.19 58.80 -61.05
C THR A 638 0.94 59.48 -61.83
N TYR A 639 2.19 59.05 -61.64
CA TYR A 639 3.32 59.50 -62.46
C TYR A 639 3.15 59.13 -63.95
N TRP A 640 2.83 57.86 -64.25
CA TRP A 640 2.63 57.42 -65.63
C TRP A 640 1.40 58.05 -66.27
N ALA A 641 0.30 58.18 -65.54
CA ALA A 641 -0.90 58.87 -65.99
C ALA A 641 -0.61 60.36 -66.29
N GLY A 642 0.15 61.04 -65.42
CA GLY A 642 0.58 62.42 -65.64
C GLY A 642 1.50 62.58 -66.85
N LYS A 643 2.41 61.63 -67.10
CA LYS A 643 3.22 61.60 -68.33
C LYS A 643 2.40 61.39 -69.58
N ILE A 644 1.45 60.44 -69.55
CA ILE A 644 0.52 60.18 -70.65
C ILE A 644 -0.27 61.46 -70.97
N GLN A 645 -0.82 62.10 -69.94
CA GLN A 645 -1.60 63.34 -70.05
C GLN A 645 -0.76 64.50 -70.60
N SER A 646 0.43 64.74 -70.06
CA SER A 646 1.34 65.81 -70.49
C SER A 646 1.79 65.66 -71.95
N ASP A 647 2.16 64.44 -72.37
CA ASP A 647 2.53 64.16 -73.77
C ASP A 647 1.30 64.32 -74.70
N LEU A 648 0.09 63.98 -74.24
CA LEU A 648 -1.18 64.23 -74.95
C LEU A 648 -1.47 65.72 -75.10
N ASP A 649 -1.32 66.50 -74.03
CA ASP A 649 -1.59 67.94 -74.00
C ASP A 649 -0.59 68.70 -74.88
N GLN A 650 0.71 68.36 -74.87
CA GLN A 650 1.72 68.90 -75.79
C GLN A 650 1.37 68.64 -77.26
N LEU A 651 0.79 67.48 -77.52
CA LEU A 651 0.44 67.04 -78.86
C LEU A 651 -0.83 67.76 -79.35
N LEU A 652 -1.80 67.99 -78.48
CA LEU A 652 -3.01 68.76 -78.78
C LEU A 652 -2.73 70.25 -78.97
N ALA A 653 -1.72 70.80 -78.27
CA ALA A 653 -1.34 72.21 -78.33
C ALA A 653 -0.46 72.61 -79.53
N SER A 654 0.07 71.66 -80.32
CA SER A 654 1.06 71.95 -81.37
C SER A 654 0.54 71.84 -82.83
N ASP A 655 0.63 72.98 -83.53
CA ASP A 655 0.50 73.27 -84.99
C ASP A 655 -0.86 72.99 -85.71
N PRO A 656 -1.32 73.94 -86.57
CA PRO A 656 -2.54 73.80 -87.38
C PRO A 656 -2.36 72.95 -88.66
N ASP A 657 -1.14 72.52 -88.99
CA ASP A 657 -0.85 71.75 -90.20
C ASP A 657 -1.20 70.25 -89.99
N PRO A 658 -2.25 69.73 -90.65
CA PRO A 658 -2.79 68.40 -90.39
C PRO A 658 -1.78 67.27 -90.67
N GLU A 659 -0.82 67.47 -91.56
CA GLU A 659 0.14 66.45 -91.96
C GLU A 659 1.28 66.27 -90.93
N LYS A 660 1.79 67.39 -90.37
CA LYS A 660 2.73 67.39 -89.24
C LYS A 660 2.11 66.83 -87.97
N LYS A 661 0.86 67.17 -87.70
CA LYS A 661 0.10 66.61 -86.57
C LYS A 661 -0.03 65.10 -86.68
N ARG A 662 -0.28 64.58 -87.89
CA ARG A 662 -0.35 63.13 -88.17
C ARG A 662 0.99 62.41 -87.95
N LEU A 663 2.10 62.97 -88.43
CA LEU A 663 3.43 62.38 -88.26
C LEU A 663 3.88 62.37 -86.79
N LYS A 664 3.63 63.45 -86.06
CA LYS A 664 3.85 63.49 -84.59
C LYS A 664 2.95 62.45 -83.89
N MET A 665 1.67 62.37 -84.22
CA MET A 665 0.77 61.35 -83.67
C MET A 665 1.27 59.92 -83.87
N SER A 666 1.76 59.63 -85.08
CA SER A 666 2.35 58.32 -85.40
C SER A 666 3.64 58.03 -84.61
N SER A 667 4.41 59.05 -84.22
CA SER A 667 5.63 58.86 -83.43
C SER A 667 5.37 58.78 -81.92
N TYR A 668 4.30 59.42 -81.42
CA TYR A 668 3.90 59.36 -80.01
C TYR A 668 3.13 58.07 -79.66
N ALA A 669 2.42 57.45 -80.61
CA ALA A 669 1.65 56.24 -80.35
C ALA A 669 2.47 55.06 -79.76
N PRO A 670 3.67 54.71 -80.26
CA PRO A 670 4.51 53.68 -79.64
C PRO A 670 4.94 54.04 -78.21
N ARG A 671 5.17 55.34 -77.95
CA ARG A 671 5.62 55.84 -76.64
C ARG A 671 4.49 55.77 -75.61
N LEU A 672 3.27 56.13 -76.01
CA LEU A 672 2.08 56.03 -75.15
C LEU A 672 1.67 54.58 -74.89
N LEU A 673 1.82 53.69 -75.88
CA LEU A 673 1.67 52.24 -75.68
C LEU A 673 2.71 51.71 -74.68
N MET A 674 3.95 52.17 -74.75
CA MET A 674 4.99 51.81 -73.78
C MET A 674 4.62 52.31 -72.37
N TYR A 675 4.13 53.54 -72.23
CA TYR A 675 3.68 54.05 -70.92
C TYR A 675 2.47 53.30 -70.37
N ARG A 676 1.50 52.92 -71.21
CA ARG A 676 0.39 52.04 -70.81
C ARG A 676 0.89 50.70 -70.29
N ARG A 677 1.85 50.09 -71.00
CA ARG A 677 2.44 48.80 -70.59
C ARG A 677 3.15 48.94 -69.24
N ASN A 678 3.94 49.99 -69.05
CA ASN A 678 4.61 50.26 -67.79
C ASN A 678 3.62 50.58 -66.66
N PHE A 679 2.50 51.24 -66.97
CA PHE A 679 1.41 51.50 -66.03
C PHE A 679 0.75 50.18 -65.60
N GLU A 680 0.41 49.30 -66.54
CA GLU A 680 -0.15 47.99 -66.23
C GLU A 680 0.83 47.14 -65.40
N GLU A 681 2.11 47.11 -65.77
CA GLU A 681 3.15 46.39 -65.00
C GLU A 681 3.32 46.97 -63.59
N SER A 682 3.26 48.30 -63.44
CA SER A 682 3.30 48.95 -62.13
C SER A 682 2.07 48.61 -61.28
N LEU A 683 0.88 48.54 -61.89
CA LEU A 683 -0.37 48.16 -61.23
C LEU A 683 -0.33 46.69 -60.80
N ASP A 684 0.17 45.81 -61.66
CA ASP A 684 0.32 44.38 -61.37
C ASP A 684 1.32 44.16 -60.23
N ASN A 685 2.43 44.90 -60.20
CA ASN A 685 3.39 44.84 -59.10
C ASN A 685 2.79 45.32 -57.77
N ALA A 686 2.01 46.40 -57.78
CA ALA A 686 1.32 46.90 -56.59
C ALA A 686 0.31 45.87 -56.05
N ILE A 687 -0.50 45.28 -56.94
CA ILE A 687 -1.50 44.26 -56.59
C ILE A 687 -0.84 42.99 -56.09
N GLU A 688 0.25 42.54 -56.73
CA GLU A 688 0.98 41.36 -56.30
C GLU A 688 1.65 41.57 -54.94
N THR A 689 2.13 42.79 -54.65
CA THR A 689 2.64 43.15 -53.32
C THR A 689 1.53 43.09 -52.26
N TYR A 690 0.36 43.65 -52.56
CA TYR A 690 -0.79 43.63 -51.66
C TYR A 690 -1.30 42.20 -51.43
N LYS A 691 -1.40 41.40 -52.50
CA LYS A 691 -1.74 39.98 -52.44
C LYS A 691 -0.77 39.19 -51.55
N LYS A 692 0.54 39.43 -51.68
CA LYS A 692 1.55 38.82 -50.81
C LYS A 692 1.35 39.22 -49.34
N ASN A 693 0.96 40.46 -49.06
CA ASN A 693 0.65 40.92 -47.71
C ASN A 693 -0.58 40.21 -47.12
N ILE A 694 -1.68 40.11 -47.88
CA ILE A 694 -2.87 39.33 -47.46
C ILE A 694 -2.50 37.86 -47.22
N GLN A 695 -1.78 37.24 -48.15
CA GLN A 695 -1.33 35.85 -48.03
C GLN A 695 -0.45 35.64 -46.81
N HIS A 696 0.48 36.56 -46.53
CA HIS A 696 1.32 36.53 -45.33
C HIS A 696 0.48 36.56 -44.06
N ARG A 697 -0.50 37.47 -43.96
CA ARG A 697 -1.40 37.55 -42.79
C ARG A 697 -2.24 36.29 -42.62
N LEU A 698 -2.77 35.75 -43.71
CA LEU A 698 -3.51 34.49 -43.73
C LEU A 698 -2.66 33.33 -43.24
N GLN A 699 -1.40 33.27 -43.69
CA GLN A 699 -0.44 32.28 -43.22
C GLN A 699 -0.10 32.46 -41.74
N SER A 700 0.13 33.69 -41.25
CA SER A 700 0.36 33.95 -39.83
C SER A 700 -0.83 33.53 -38.97
N ALA A 701 -2.06 33.81 -39.40
CA ALA A 701 -3.28 33.39 -38.71
C ALA A 701 -3.45 31.86 -38.70
N ARG A 702 -3.13 31.18 -39.80
CA ARG A 702 -3.10 29.71 -39.88
C ARG A 702 -2.05 29.10 -38.96
N ILE A 703 -0.86 29.67 -38.88
CA ILE A 703 0.21 29.21 -37.98
C ILE A 703 -0.23 29.37 -36.51
N ALA A 704 -0.78 30.53 -36.13
CA ALA A 704 -1.28 30.75 -34.78
C ALA A 704 -2.40 29.77 -34.41
N THR A 705 -3.30 29.51 -35.36
CA THR A 705 -4.38 28.52 -35.20
C THR A 705 -3.83 27.10 -35.05
N PHE A 706 -2.85 26.73 -35.86
CA PHE A 706 -2.19 25.44 -35.76
C PHE A 706 -1.55 25.25 -34.38
N HIS A 707 -0.86 26.27 -33.87
CA HIS A 707 -0.28 26.23 -32.52
C HIS A 707 -1.36 26.01 -31.45
N LEU A 708 -2.43 26.81 -31.48
CA LEU A 708 -3.54 26.64 -30.53
C LEU A 708 -4.13 25.23 -30.60
N VAL A 709 -4.41 24.71 -31.80
CA VAL A 709 -4.97 23.36 -31.96
C VAL A 709 -3.99 22.28 -31.52
N SER A 710 -2.68 22.47 -31.72
CA SER A 710 -1.66 21.52 -31.25
C SER A 710 -1.48 21.51 -29.74
N ASP A 711 -1.85 22.60 -29.07
CA ASP A 711 -1.82 22.73 -27.61
C ASP A 711 -3.08 22.13 -26.95
N ILE A 712 -4.16 21.93 -27.72
CA ILE A 712 -5.36 21.21 -27.26
C ILE A 712 -5.06 19.72 -27.22
N LYS A 713 -4.60 19.24 -26.06
CA LYS A 713 -4.29 17.83 -25.80
C LYS A 713 -5.32 17.19 -24.90
N LEU A 714 -5.68 15.94 -25.22
CA LEU A 714 -6.61 15.13 -24.41
C LEU A 714 -5.90 14.51 -23.18
N PRO A 715 -6.62 14.02 -22.16
CA PRO A 715 -6.00 13.43 -20.97
C PRO A 715 -5.17 12.19 -21.28
N VAL A 716 -5.58 11.42 -22.30
CA VAL A 716 -4.83 10.27 -22.83
C VAL A 716 -3.47 10.66 -23.44
N GLU A 717 -3.29 11.94 -23.80
CA GLU A 717 -2.05 12.51 -24.33
C GLU A 717 -1.27 13.31 -23.25
N GLY A 718 -1.75 13.30 -22.00
CA GLY A 718 -1.21 14.10 -20.90
C GLY A 718 -1.66 15.57 -20.92
N GLY A 719 -2.72 15.89 -21.66
CA GLY A 719 -3.35 17.21 -21.68
C GLY A 719 -4.50 17.37 -20.68
N SER A 720 -5.05 18.58 -20.62
CA SER A 720 -6.15 18.96 -19.72
C SER A 720 -7.49 19.11 -20.43
N TYR A 721 -7.60 19.01 -21.75
CA TYR A 721 -8.87 19.26 -22.44
C TYR A 721 -9.79 18.05 -22.37
N ALA A 722 -11.04 18.24 -21.96
CA ALA A 722 -12.06 17.19 -22.12
C ALA A 722 -12.37 16.98 -23.62
N ALA A 723 -12.75 15.77 -24.04
CA ALA A 723 -12.99 15.48 -25.45
C ALA A 723 -14.03 16.41 -26.09
N SER A 724 -15.17 16.63 -25.45
CA SER A 724 -16.21 17.55 -25.96
C SER A 724 -15.78 19.02 -25.91
N GLU A 725 -14.92 19.38 -24.97
CA GLU A 725 -14.34 20.72 -24.87
C GLU A 725 -13.37 20.99 -26.03
N ALA A 726 -12.47 20.04 -26.30
CA ALA A 726 -11.56 20.08 -27.44
C ALA A 726 -12.33 20.19 -28.77
N VAL A 727 -13.40 19.42 -28.95
CA VAL A 727 -14.26 19.49 -30.14
C VAL A 727 -14.92 20.86 -30.26
N LYS A 728 -15.44 21.43 -29.16
CA LYS A 728 -16.06 22.77 -29.17
C LYS A 728 -15.04 23.86 -29.53
N ALA A 729 -13.84 23.80 -28.94
CA ALA A 729 -12.77 24.76 -29.19
C ALA A 729 -12.28 24.69 -30.64
N THR A 730 -11.96 23.49 -31.13
CA THR A 730 -11.51 23.28 -32.52
C THR A 730 -12.58 23.70 -33.53
N ALA A 731 -13.86 23.38 -33.32
CA ALA A 731 -14.94 23.82 -34.20
C ALA A 731 -15.09 25.34 -34.25
N ALA A 732 -14.96 26.03 -33.11
CA ALA A 732 -15.02 27.49 -33.04
C ALA A 732 -13.83 28.14 -33.79
N VAL A 733 -12.63 27.58 -33.63
CA VAL A 733 -11.41 28.04 -34.30
C VAL A 733 -11.51 27.84 -35.81
N VAL A 734 -11.97 26.67 -36.29
CA VAL A 734 -12.19 26.40 -37.71
C VAL A 734 -13.17 27.41 -38.32
N LYS A 735 -14.30 27.66 -37.65
CA LYS A 735 -15.29 28.64 -38.12
C LYS A 735 -14.71 30.06 -38.24
N ALA A 736 -13.84 30.46 -37.31
CA ALA A 736 -13.17 31.76 -37.38
C ALA A 736 -12.14 31.83 -38.52
N CYS A 737 -11.40 30.75 -38.76
CA CYS A 737 -10.51 30.63 -39.91
C CYS A 737 -11.28 30.74 -41.23
N ASP A 738 -12.37 29.97 -41.39
CA ASP A 738 -13.20 30.01 -42.60
C ASP A 738 -13.73 31.42 -42.87
N ALA A 739 -14.20 32.12 -41.82
CA ALA A 739 -14.65 33.51 -41.94
C ALA A 739 -13.52 34.45 -42.41
N PHE A 740 -12.30 34.27 -41.91
CA PHE A 740 -11.14 35.05 -42.34
C PHE A 740 -10.70 34.74 -43.76
N GLU A 741 -10.72 33.47 -44.18
CA GLU A 741 -10.40 33.07 -45.55
C GLU A 741 -11.43 33.60 -46.55
N VAL A 742 -12.72 33.49 -46.23
CA VAL A 742 -13.80 34.07 -47.05
C VAL A 742 -13.63 35.59 -47.15
N CYS A 743 -13.31 36.26 -46.05
CA CYS A 743 -13.02 37.70 -46.06
C CYS A 743 -11.83 38.00 -46.98
N ALA A 744 -10.71 37.29 -46.84
CA ALA A 744 -9.52 37.49 -47.65
C ALA A 744 -9.72 37.23 -49.15
N ASN A 745 -10.56 36.26 -49.51
CA ASN A 745 -10.90 36.00 -50.91
C ASN A 745 -11.76 37.13 -51.49
N ARG A 746 -12.82 37.54 -50.77
CA ARG A 746 -13.67 38.66 -51.18
C ARG A 746 -12.88 39.97 -51.33
N SER A 747 -11.93 40.16 -50.44
CA SER A 747 -10.96 41.25 -50.47
C SER A 747 -10.13 41.27 -51.75
N MET A 748 -9.59 40.12 -52.15
CA MET A 748 -8.84 39.98 -53.40
C MET A 748 -9.72 40.23 -54.63
N ASP A 749 -10.97 39.78 -54.61
CA ASP A 749 -11.92 40.04 -55.70
C ASP A 749 -12.18 41.54 -55.89
N LEU A 750 -12.33 42.29 -54.79
CA LEU A 750 -12.49 43.75 -54.84
C LEU A 750 -11.25 44.46 -55.41
N VAL A 751 -10.06 44.01 -55.05
CA VAL A 751 -8.79 44.53 -55.62
C VAL A 751 -8.72 44.24 -57.12
N HIS A 752 -9.07 43.02 -57.56
CA HIS A 752 -9.12 42.69 -58.98
C HIS A 752 -10.18 43.48 -59.74
N GLN A 753 -11.35 43.70 -59.16
CA GLN A 753 -12.38 44.56 -59.76
C GLN A 753 -11.87 45.99 -59.93
N ARG A 754 -11.18 46.54 -58.92
CA ARG A 754 -10.60 47.88 -58.99
C ARG A 754 -9.47 47.98 -59.99
N ARG A 755 -8.62 46.95 -60.11
CA ARG A 755 -7.63 46.84 -61.19
C ARG A 755 -8.28 47.04 -62.56
N GLN A 756 -9.36 46.31 -62.82
CA GLN A 756 -10.09 46.41 -64.09
C GLN A 756 -10.65 47.81 -64.30
N GLN A 757 -11.22 48.44 -63.27
CA GLN A 757 -11.71 49.83 -63.36
C GLN A 757 -10.58 50.81 -63.71
N ILE A 758 -9.43 50.70 -63.05
CA ILE A 758 -8.27 51.58 -63.28
C ILE A 758 -7.73 51.40 -64.70
N LEU A 759 -7.65 50.17 -65.20
CA LEU A 759 -7.25 49.89 -66.59
C LEU A 759 -8.25 50.46 -67.60
N VAL A 760 -9.56 50.32 -67.34
CA VAL A 760 -10.60 50.92 -68.19
C VAL A 760 -10.47 52.45 -68.22
N MET A 761 -10.16 53.09 -67.09
CA MET A 761 -9.90 54.54 -67.05
C MET A 761 -8.67 54.94 -67.86
N ALA A 762 -7.57 54.20 -67.76
CA ALA A 762 -6.37 54.42 -68.57
C ALA A 762 -6.67 54.25 -70.08
N ASP A 763 -7.49 53.26 -70.43
CA ASP A 763 -7.91 53.00 -71.81
C ASP A 763 -8.80 54.10 -72.36
N GLN A 764 -9.69 54.65 -71.54
CA GLN A 764 -10.51 55.80 -71.89
C GLN A 764 -9.65 57.05 -72.17
N LEU A 765 -8.60 57.28 -71.38
CA LEU A 765 -7.64 58.38 -71.62
C LEU A 765 -6.87 58.19 -72.93
N LEU A 766 -6.55 56.95 -73.32
CA LEU A 766 -5.81 56.63 -74.54
C LEU A 766 -6.71 56.50 -75.80
N SER A 767 -8.02 56.31 -75.62
CA SER A 767 -9.01 56.13 -76.70
C SER A 767 -8.98 57.24 -77.78
N PRO A 768 -8.93 58.55 -77.44
CA PRO A 768 -8.82 59.61 -78.45
C PRO A 768 -7.62 59.43 -79.36
N LEU A 769 -6.50 58.96 -78.82
CA LEU A 769 -5.25 58.79 -79.55
C LEU A 769 -5.29 57.56 -80.45
N ASN A 770 -5.85 56.45 -79.95
CA ASN A 770 -6.08 55.24 -80.75
C ASN A 770 -6.98 55.53 -81.97
N ARG A 771 -8.04 56.32 -81.80
CA ARG A 771 -8.92 56.71 -82.92
C ARG A 771 -8.17 57.43 -84.04
N VAL A 772 -7.30 58.37 -83.70
CA VAL A 772 -6.57 59.12 -84.75
C VAL A 772 -5.46 58.30 -85.38
N VAL A 773 -4.82 57.38 -84.64
CA VAL A 773 -3.90 56.40 -85.23
C VAL A 773 -4.64 55.52 -86.23
N ASP A 774 -5.81 54.99 -85.85
CA ASP A 774 -6.64 54.16 -86.71
C ASP A 774 -7.16 54.91 -87.95
N GLU A 775 -7.58 56.17 -87.80
CA GLU A 775 -7.99 57.04 -88.91
C GLU A 775 -6.81 57.36 -89.84
N GLY A 776 -5.61 57.58 -89.29
CA GLY A 776 -4.38 57.78 -90.05
C GLY A 776 -3.97 56.58 -90.90
N PHE A 777 -4.19 55.36 -90.42
CA PHE A 777 -3.97 54.12 -91.18
C PHE A 777 -5.04 53.86 -92.25
N LYS A 778 -6.31 54.21 -91.98
CA LYS A 778 -7.41 54.05 -92.95
C LYS A 778 -7.25 54.96 -94.18
N PHE A 779 -6.72 56.18 -94.02
CA PHE A 779 -6.44 57.08 -95.15
C PHE A 779 -5.35 56.55 -96.11
N ASN A 780 -4.47 55.66 -95.67
CA ASN A 780 -3.42 55.09 -96.52
C ASN A 780 -3.91 53.91 -97.39
N LYS A 781 -5.06 53.30 -97.05
CA LYS A 781 -5.68 52.22 -97.85
C LYS A 781 -6.53 52.72 -99.02
N ASN A 782 -6.93 54.00 -99.02
CA ASN A 782 -7.73 54.60 -100.10
C ASN A 782 -6.88 55.31 -101.17
N LYS A 783 -5.54 55.20 -101.13
CA LYS A 783 -4.72 55.55 -102.29
C LYS A 783 -4.87 54.42 -103.32
N PRO A 784 -5.44 54.65 -104.52
CA PRO A 784 -5.56 53.61 -105.54
C PRO A 784 -4.17 53.04 -105.84
N ALA A 785 -4.08 51.72 -105.94
CA ALA A 785 -2.86 51.04 -106.35
C ALA A 785 -2.29 51.73 -107.60
N ALA A 786 -1.09 52.30 -107.47
CA ALA A 786 -0.36 52.78 -108.63
C ALA A 786 -0.19 51.59 -109.61
N PRO A 787 -0.42 51.79 -110.91
CA PRO A 787 -0.33 50.72 -111.89
C PRO A 787 1.08 50.12 -111.84
N THR A 788 1.13 48.82 -111.60
CA THR A 788 2.33 48.00 -111.72
C THR A 788 2.88 48.16 -113.14
N LYS A 789 3.90 49.00 -113.29
CA LYS A 789 4.78 48.93 -114.46
C LYS A 789 5.58 47.63 -114.34
N LYS A 790 5.31 46.70 -115.26
CA LYS A 790 6.19 45.59 -115.60
C LYS A 790 7.61 46.11 -115.81
N ARG A 791 8.56 45.60 -115.03
CA ARG A 791 9.85 45.14 -115.53
C ARG A 791 10.33 43.99 -114.68
#